data_AF-A0A2J6GXX5-F1
#
_entry.id   AF-A0A2J6GXX5-F1
#
_cell.length_a   1.000
_cell.length_b   1.000
_cell.length_c   1.000
_cell.angle_alpha   90.00
_cell.angle_beta   90.00
_cell.angle_gamma   90.00
#
_symmetry.space_group_name_H-M   'P 1'
#
loop_
_entity.id
_entity.type
_entity.pdbx_description
1 polymer ?
#
loop_
_entity_poly.entity_id
_entity_poly.type
_entity_poly.pdbx_seq_one_letter_code
_entity_poly.pdbx_strand_id
1 'polypeptide(L)'
;MNRRGQVTFFIILGLLIVISTLIYIGMKADLTYFDPDAILAPDATNVKNFVEQCLREVVEDGVTLVAFQGGYSIIEEGPWKLSNDGEYQEFLGPNGFKIPYWQNKGKSFAPDQQKVEEQLEIYIDSKLEECIGNFSGIKENYQLTELAKPESKVLLGRQRVSVELDYPVDLKTMTGKGDTIVNNYRATVASNMLGAIELAHMIKEHNDENLMLWNRTINIISGSELPFKGYEFDCSDKSWTMEELEEDFNNLLSANLHYITYKNTFNEQLIPTYEYPDYYQGNYFFDIGAESRHRIYSVNVEVIPTTYFSVAPNKGGIVRNINLQLPMIGDMIDPCINLYNHFYSADYAVKFSITDSESLKFNFIIPLNMLLNNPQRSPEQFDPLAEIAKLAEAGDYGNIEDYCKDSVNEVDIFVEDSVRRAPIFNATVYYDCVKFRCQLGITDYPRDSYGIPIGTTAKINDAKLPDCINGNLVVEHPDYIPDNMFFTPSEYSESTLKMKLKPIVEIPVDLQLRRFVGDMSSAVPFDFDTYGVVISVYNHDLEEYDYSAYMPDSDMSSDLFIRIPLNSTYDNNLTFDVRTVIPNTNISVGGYFNNQIVKGSDLVRANKITIDVLASELDPITYEETRSLYQDIIFEKSSKFPVKMS
;
A
#
# COMPACT_ATOMS: atom_id res chain seq x y z
N MET A 1 -33.57 49.64 38.94
CA MET A 1 -34.48 49.14 37.88
C MET A 1 -34.08 49.76 36.54
N ASN A 2 -33.28 49.04 35.74
CA ASN A 2 -32.72 49.48 34.46
C ASN A 2 -33.75 49.34 33.33
N ARG A 3 -34.61 50.36 33.12
CA ARG A 3 -35.55 50.41 31.98
C ARG A 3 -35.01 51.17 30.76
N ARG A 4 -33.79 51.72 30.82
CA ARG A 4 -33.19 52.45 29.69
C ARG A 4 -32.39 51.57 28.71
N GLY A 5 -31.91 50.39 29.14
CA GLY A 5 -31.16 49.48 28.27
C GLY A 5 -32.01 48.64 27.31
N GLN A 6 -33.29 48.39 27.64
CA GLN A 6 -34.19 47.61 26.78
C GLN A 6 -34.57 48.37 25.50
N VAL A 7 -34.68 49.70 25.56
CA VAL A 7 -35.06 50.50 24.39
C VAL A 7 -33.96 50.47 23.33
N THR A 8 -32.69 50.54 23.75
CA THR A 8 -31.54 50.47 22.83
C THR A 8 -31.44 49.11 22.13
N PHE A 9 -31.79 48.02 22.82
CA PHE A 9 -31.81 46.68 22.24
C PHE A 9 -32.82 46.56 21.08
N PHE A 10 -34.05 47.06 21.27
CA PHE A 10 -35.07 47.01 20.22
C PHE A 10 -34.73 47.89 19.01
N ILE A 11 -34.02 49.01 19.21
CA ILE A 11 -33.55 49.88 18.12
C ILE A 11 -32.48 49.16 17.29
N ILE A 12 -31.50 48.53 17.94
CA ILE A 12 -30.43 47.79 17.25
C ILE A 12 -31.02 46.60 16.47
N LEU A 13 -31.96 45.87 17.07
CA LEU A 13 -32.62 44.73 16.43
C LEU A 13 -33.46 45.17 15.21
N GLY A 14 -34.21 46.27 15.33
CA GLY A 14 -34.98 46.83 14.23
C GLY A 14 -34.09 47.28 13.06
N LEU A 15 -32.96 47.92 13.36
CA LEU A 15 -32.00 48.34 12.35
C LEU A 15 -31.38 47.14 11.61
N LEU A 16 -31.02 46.07 12.34
CA LEU A 16 -30.52 44.84 11.75
C LEU A 16 -31.51 44.21 10.78
N ILE A 17 -32.80 44.12 11.16
CA ILE A 17 -33.85 43.56 10.30
C ILE A 17 -34.04 44.41 9.03
N VAL A 18 -34.02 45.74 9.16
CA VAL A 18 -34.15 46.66 8.01
C VAL A 18 -32.96 46.51 7.07
N ILE A 19 -31.73 46.47 7.60
CA ILE A 19 -30.51 46.28 6.79
C ILE A 19 -30.54 44.92 6.09
N SER A 20 -30.87 43.83 6.80
CA SER A 20 -30.97 42.50 6.20
C SER A 20 -32.05 42.43 5.11
N THR A 21 -33.17 43.15 5.29
CA THR A 21 -34.25 43.20 4.30
C THR A 21 -33.87 44.02 3.08
N LEU A 22 -33.18 45.15 3.26
CA LEU A 22 -32.66 45.96 2.15
C LEU A 22 -31.60 45.19 1.36
N ILE A 23 -30.70 44.47 2.04
CA ILE A 23 -29.72 43.58 1.39
C ILE A 23 -30.44 42.48 0.63
N TYR A 24 -31.44 41.83 1.23
CA TYR A 24 -32.23 40.80 0.57
C TYR A 24 -32.96 41.31 -0.68
N ILE A 25 -33.57 42.50 -0.63
CA ILE A 25 -34.24 43.13 -1.78
C ILE A 25 -33.23 43.53 -2.86
N GLY A 26 -32.07 44.09 -2.48
CA GLY A 26 -30.99 44.44 -3.40
C GLY A 26 -30.46 43.22 -4.16
N MET A 27 -30.17 42.13 -3.44
CA MET A 27 -29.73 40.88 -4.06
C MET A 27 -30.80 40.25 -4.95
N LYS A 28 -32.09 40.41 -4.63
CA LYS A 28 -33.17 39.94 -5.51
C LYS A 28 -33.35 40.80 -6.76
N ALA A 29 -33.08 42.10 -6.68
CA ALA A 29 -33.19 43.02 -7.81
C ALA A 29 -32.13 42.70 -8.88
N ASP A 30 -30.91 42.37 -8.49
CA ASP A 30 -29.85 41.95 -9.44
C ASP A 30 -30.10 40.55 -10.03
N LEU A 31 -30.81 39.67 -9.31
CA LEU A 31 -31.18 38.33 -9.80
C LEU A 31 -32.49 38.30 -10.62
N THR A 32 -33.23 39.41 -10.71
CA THR A 32 -34.50 39.50 -11.46
C THR A 32 -34.50 40.54 -12.56
N TYR A 33 -33.33 40.95 -13.06
CA TYR A 33 -33.18 41.52 -14.40
C TYR A 33 -33.43 40.41 -15.46
N PHE A 34 -34.61 39.79 -15.40
CA PHE A 34 -35.26 39.24 -16.58
C PHE A 34 -35.58 40.45 -17.44
N ASP A 35 -34.72 40.72 -18.43
CA ASP A 35 -35.13 41.51 -19.59
C ASP A 35 -36.24 40.67 -20.24
N PRO A 36 -37.53 41.05 -20.13
CA PRO A 36 -38.61 40.25 -20.67
C PRO A 36 -38.43 40.26 -22.18
N ASP A 37 -37.92 39.14 -22.72
CA ASP A 37 -37.63 38.89 -24.15
C ASP A 37 -38.21 39.99 -25.02
N ALA A 38 -37.41 41.04 -25.26
CA ALA A 38 -37.83 42.19 -26.04
C ALA A 38 -38.51 41.63 -27.28
N ILE A 39 -39.80 41.91 -27.49
CA ILE A 39 -40.64 41.21 -28.49
C ILE A 39 -39.91 41.21 -29.83
N LEU A 40 -39.18 40.11 -30.09
CA LEU A 40 -38.30 40.03 -31.24
C LEU A 40 -39.20 39.88 -32.45
N ALA A 41 -38.82 40.54 -33.54
CA ALA A 41 -39.50 40.29 -34.81
C ALA A 41 -39.44 38.78 -35.12
N PRO A 42 -40.47 38.17 -35.73
CA PRO A 42 -40.48 36.75 -36.06
C PRO A 42 -39.23 36.31 -36.83
N ASP A 43 -38.68 37.18 -37.69
CA ASP A 43 -37.46 36.95 -38.44
C ASP A 43 -36.21 36.85 -37.55
N ALA A 44 -36.08 37.71 -36.54
CA ALA A 44 -35.00 37.64 -35.55
C ALA A 44 -35.08 36.35 -34.72
N THR A 45 -36.30 35.85 -34.46
CA THR A 45 -36.52 34.58 -33.76
C THR A 45 -36.01 33.39 -34.56
N ASN A 46 -36.20 33.38 -35.89
CA ASN A 46 -35.70 32.31 -36.75
C ASN A 46 -34.16 32.25 -36.75
N VAL A 47 -33.49 33.42 -36.88
CA VAL A 47 -32.02 33.50 -36.80
C VAL A 47 -31.53 33.07 -35.42
N LYS A 48 -32.19 33.52 -34.35
CA LYS A 48 -31.87 33.14 -32.98
C LYS A 48 -31.94 31.63 -32.77
N ASN A 49 -33.04 31.00 -33.17
CA ASN A 49 -33.21 29.56 -33.04
C ASN A 49 -32.17 28.77 -33.85
N PHE A 50 -31.80 29.26 -35.05
CA PHE A 50 -30.76 28.62 -35.87
C PHE A 50 -29.40 28.64 -35.16
N VAL A 51 -28.99 29.80 -34.64
CA VAL A 51 -27.71 29.93 -33.91
C VAL A 51 -27.75 29.15 -32.59
N GLU A 52 -28.86 29.20 -31.84
CA GLU A 52 -28.99 28.46 -30.58
C GLU A 52 -28.99 26.94 -30.77
N GLN A 53 -29.58 26.43 -31.87
CA GLN A 53 -29.50 25.01 -32.21
C GLN A 53 -28.05 24.60 -32.49
N CYS A 54 -27.36 25.36 -33.34
CA CYS A 54 -25.96 25.11 -33.66
C CYS A 54 -25.07 25.19 -32.41
N LEU A 55 -25.28 26.20 -31.57
CA LEU A 55 -24.60 26.34 -30.29
C LEU A 55 -24.84 25.12 -29.39
N ARG A 56 -26.08 24.62 -29.29
CA ARG A 56 -26.38 23.42 -28.50
C ARG A 56 -25.61 22.19 -29.00
N GLU A 57 -25.58 21.96 -30.32
CA GLU A 57 -24.85 20.84 -30.91
C GLU A 57 -23.34 20.93 -30.62
N VAL A 58 -22.75 22.11 -30.81
CA VAL A 58 -21.33 22.36 -30.50
C VAL A 58 -21.02 22.20 -29.00
N VAL A 59 -21.94 22.60 -28.12
CA VAL A 59 -21.78 22.40 -26.66
C VAL A 59 -21.85 20.93 -26.29
N GLU A 60 -22.75 20.14 -26.87
CA GLU A 60 -22.85 18.69 -26.64
C GLU A 60 -21.56 17.97 -27.05
N ASP A 61 -21.02 18.31 -28.23
CA ASP A 61 -19.75 17.78 -28.72
C ASP A 61 -18.56 18.20 -27.84
N GLY A 62 -18.54 19.48 -27.43
CA GLY A 62 -17.50 20.04 -26.57
C GLY A 62 -17.48 19.38 -25.19
N VAL A 63 -18.63 19.24 -24.55
CA VAL A 63 -18.74 18.55 -23.25
C VAL A 63 -18.25 17.11 -23.35
N THR A 64 -18.63 16.41 -24.42
CA THR A 64 -18.20 15.02 -24.66
C THR A 64 -16.68 14.93 -24.82
N LEU A 65 -16.10 15.77 -25.69
CA LEU A 65 -14.66 15.80 -25.95
C LEU A 65 -13.86 16.16 -24.68
N VAL A 66 -14.23 17.27 -24.04
CA VAL A 66 -13.50 17.80 -22.88
C VAL A 66 -13.58 16.83 -21.71
N ALA A 67 -14.73 16.19 -21.48
CA ALA A 67 -14.83 15.14 -20.47
C ALA A 67 -13.90 13.96 -20.81
N PHE A 68 -13.95 13.47 -22.06
CA PHE A 68 -13.13 12.34 -22.48
C PHE A 68 -11.62 12.62 -22.35
N GLN A 69 -11.23 13.88 -22.50
CA GLN A 69 -9.86 14.40 -22.40
C GLN A 69 -9.51 14.96 -21.01
N GLY A 70 -10.28 14.63 -19.97
CA GLY A 70 -9.91 14.94 -18.59
C GLY A 70 -9.94 16.42 -18.23
N GLY A 71 -10.82 17.18 -18.89
CA GLY A 71 -11.02 18.61 -18.66
C GLY A 71 -10.33 19.54 -19.66
N TYR A 72 -9.76 19.01 -20.75
CA TYR A 72 -9.08 19.80 -21.79
C TYR A 72 -9.76 19.66 -23.15
N SER A 73 -9.82 20.73 -23.94
CA SER A 73 -10.24 20.67 -25.35
C SER A 73 -9.05 20.64 -26.30
N ILE A 74 -7.92 21.23 -25.88
CA ILE A 74 -6.68 21.27 -26.64
C ILE A 74 -5.55 20.74 -25.75
N ILE A 75 -5.20 19.48 -25.95
CA ILE A 75 -4.07 18.87 -25.24
C ILE A 75 -2.73 19.46 -25.74
N GLU A 76 -2.66 19.99 -26.96
CA GLU A 76 -1.42 20.59 -27.49
C GLU A 76 -1.00 21.93 -26.86
N GLU A 77 -1.86 22.53 -26.04
CA GLU A 77 -1.63 23.83 -25.36
C GLU A 77 -1.42 23.69 -23.86
N GLY A 78 -1.55 22.48 -23.32
CA GLY A 78 -1.26 22.21 -21.93
C GLY A 78 0.25 22.10 -21.64
N PRO A 79 0.63 21.93 -20.36
CA PRO A 79 2.02 21.81 -19.89
C PRO A 79 2.81 20.65 -20.53
N TRP A 80 2.12 19.81 -21.30
CA TRP A 80 2.58 18.67 -22.07
C TRP A 80 3.29 19.04 -23.39
N LYS A 81 3.52 20.32 -23.71
CA LYS A 81 4.23 20.74 -24.93
C LYS A 81 5.74 20.90 -24.78
N LEU A 82 6.33 20.60 -23.62
CA LEU A 82 7.73 20.91 -23.35
C LEU A 82 8.45 19.77 -22.62
N SER A 83 8.99 18.82 -23.38
CA SER A 83 10.42 18.49 -23.24
C SER A 83 10.94 18.00 -24.59
N ASN A 84 12.13 18.44 -24.99
CA ASN A 84 12.84 17.86 -26.15
C ASN A 84 13.39 16.45 -25.84
N ASP A 85 12.98 15.87 -24.70
CA ASP A 85 13.72 14.83 -23.98
C ASP A 85 12.93 13.51 -23.91
N GLY A 86 11.71 13.47 -24.46
CA GLY A 86 11.05 12.21 -24.82
C GLY A 86 10.30 11.43 -23.73
N GLU A 87 9.96 12.03 -22.59
CA GLU A 87 9.22 11.33 -21.52
C GLU A 87 7.72 11.68 -21.48
N TYR A 88 6.90 10.62 -21.55
CA TYR A 88 5.43 10.47 -21.43
C TYR A 88 4.57 11.73 -21.39
N GLN A 89 3.78 11.99 -22.45
CA GLN A 89 2.95 13.21 -22.51
C GLN A 89 1.49 12.99 -22.92
N GLU A 90 1.13 11.82 -23.46
CA GLU A 90 -0.25 11.46 -23.78
C GLU A 90 -0.42 9.95 -23.91
N PHE A 91 -1.50 9.40 -23.36
CA PHE A 91 -1.94 8.04 -23.73
C PHE A 91 -2.92 8.16 -24.89
N LEU A 92 -2.57 7.59 -26.04
CA LEU A 92 -3.51 7.41 -27.14
C LEU A 92 -4.44 6.25 -26.79
N GLY A 93 -5.67 6.57 -26.39
CA GLY A 93 -6.70 5.57 -26.25
C GLY A 93 -6.95 4.85 -27.58
N PRO A 94 -7.55 3.65 -27.57
CA PRO A 94 -7.83 2.87 -28.78
C PRO A 94 -8.68 3.61 -29.82
N ASN A 95 -9.38 4.67 -29.42
CA ASN A 95 -10.22 5.52 -30.26
C ASN A 95 -9.50 6.77 -30.80
N GLY A 96 -8.19 6.91 -30.58
CA GLY A 96 -7.38 8.05 -31.02
C GLY A 96 -7.50 9.31 -30.15
N PHE A 97 -8.33 9.29 -29.10
CA PHE A 97 -8.37 10.37 -28.12
C PHE A 97 -7.14 10.33 -27.21
N LYS A 98 -6.55 11.50 -27.00
CA LYS A 98 -5.46 11.74 -26.06
C LYS A 98 -6.03 11.94 -24.66
N ILE A 99 -5.46 11.28 -23.65
CA ILE A 99 -5.84 11.43 -22.24
C ILE A 99 -4.64 11.99 -21.47
N PRO A 100 -4.79 13.08 -20.69
CA PRO A 100 -3.67 13.73 -20.02
C PRO A 100 -3.30 13.04 -18.70
N TYR A 101 -2.02 13.17 -18.34
CA TYR A 101 -1.49 12.81 -17.03
C TYR A 101 -1.73 13.94 -16.04
N TRP A 102 -2.56 13.78 -15.02
CA TRP A 102 -2.88 14.86 -14.06
C TRP A 102 -1.74 15.25 -13.11
N GLN A 103 -0.62 14.56 -13.20
CA GLN A 103 0.59 14.82 -12.44
C GLN A 103 1.79 14.50 -13.31
N ASN A 104 2.83 15.32 -13.24
CA ASN A 104 4.14 14.97 -13.80
C ASN A 104 5.22 15.65 -12.95
N LYS A 105 6.27 14.91 -12.59
CA LYS A 105 7.41 15.43 -11.84
C LYS A 105 7.03 16.15 -10.54
N GLY A 106 6.06 15.63 -9.79
CA GLY A 106 5.54 16.24 -8.55
C GLY A 106 4.63 17.46 -8.75
N LYS A 107 4.50 17.98 -9.97
CA LYS A 107 3.60 19.08 -10.30
C LYS A 107 2.23 18.55 -10.70
N SER A 108 1.18 19.14 -10.15
CA SER A 108 -0.19 18.84 -10.54
C SER A 108 -0.61 19.65 -11.76
N PHE A 109 -1.36 19.00 -12.63
CA PHE A 109 -1.92 19.53 -13.86
C PHE A 109 -3.39 19.15 -14.03
N ALA A 110 -4.05 18.77 -12.93
CA ALA A 110 -5.49 18.57 -12.93
C ALA A 110 -6.17 19.94 -13.09
N PRO A 111 -7.03 20.14 -14.11
CA PRO A 111 -7.72 21.40 -14.29
C PRO A 111 -8.78 21.57 -13.20
N ASP A 112 -8.85 22.76 -12.61
CA ASP A 112 -9.97 23.12 -11.75
C ASP A 112 -11.23 23.43 -12.59
N GLN A 113 -12.36 23.68 -11.93
CA GLN A 113 -13.62 23.96 -12.62
C GLN A 113 -13.49 25.12 -13.60
N GLN A 114 -12.87 26.23 -13.18
CA GLN A 114 -12.72 27.41 -14.02
C GLN A 114 -11.90 27.09 -15.28
N LYS A 115 -10.84 26.30 -15.12
CA LYS A 115 -10.02 25.89 -16.26
C LYS A 115 -10.80 25.02 -17.24
N VAL A 116 -11.67 24.14 -16.77
CA VAL A 116 -12.53 23.33 -17.65
C VAL A 116 -13.56 24.20 -18.38
N GLU A 117 -14.13 25.21 -17.71
CA GLU A 117 -15.01 26.20 -18.33
C GLU A 117 -14.30 26.94 -19.47
N GLU A 118 -13.09 27.46 -19.22
CA GLU A 118 -12.24 28.10 -20.24
C GLU A 118 -11.94 27.16 -21.42
N GLN A 119 -11.69 25.87 -21.17
CA GLN A 119 -11.43 24.89 -22.23
C GLN A 119 -12.66 24.64 -23.10
N LEU A 120 -13.86 24.62 -22.51
CA LEU A 120 -15.11 24.54 -23.26
C LEU A 120 -15.36 25.80 -24.09
N GLU A 121 -15.08 27.00 -23.54
CA GLU A 121 -15.19 28.27 -24.28
C GLU A 121 -14.32 28.26 -25.53
N ILE A 122 -13.04 27.88 -25.40
CA ILE A 122 -12.11 27.76 -26.52
C ILE A 122 -12.64 26.79 -27.58
N TYR A 123 -13.17 25.64 -27.16
CA TYR A 123 -13.73 24.67 -28.09
C TYR A 123 -14.93 25.25 -28.86
N ILE A 124 -15.89 25.82 -28.13
CA ILE A 124 -17.12 26.37 -28.68
C ILE A 124 -16.80 27.48 -29.68
N ASP A 125 -15.97 28.44 -29.29
CA ASP A 125 -15.60 29.59 -30.13
C ASP A 125 -14.90 29.15 -31.42
N SER A 126 -14.08 28.08 -31.34
CA SER A 126 -13.36 27.55 -32.50
C SER A 126 -14.22 26.71 -33.45
N LYS A 127 -15.32 26.12 -32.95
CA LYS A 127 -16.17 25.18 -33.70
C LYS A 127 -17.49 25.76 -34.18
N LEU A 128 -17.94 26.85 -33.56
CA LEU A 128 -19.22 27.45 -33.88
C LEU A 128 -19.29 27.96 -35.34
N GLU A 129 -18.20 28.53 -35.87
CA GLU A 129 -18.15 29.02 -37.26
C GLU A 129 -18.41 27.90 -38.28
N GLU A 130 -17.82 26.72 -38.04
CA GLU A 130 -18.00 25.52 -38.88
C GLU A 130 -19.47 25.06 -38.88
N CYS A 131 -20.08 25.02 -37.71
CA CYS A 131 -21.48 24.63 -37.54
C CYS A 131 -22.47 25.64 -38.13
N ILE A 132 -22.23 26.95 -37.96
CA ILE A 132 -23.06 28.01 -38.56
C ILE A 132 -23.02 27.93 -40.10
N GLY A 133 -21.89 27.50 -40.67
CA GLY A 133 -21.76 27.23 -42.10
C GLY A 133 -22.08 28.46 -42.96
N ASN A 134 -21.62 29.64 -42.50
CA ASN A 134 -21.96 30.94 -43.06
C ASN A 134 -23.47 31.13 -43.26
N PHE A 135 -24.32 30.62 -42.37
CA PHE A 135 -25.79 30.71 -42.44
C PHE A 135 -26.42 30.14 -43.72
N SER A 136 -25.75 29.19 -44.38
CA SER A 136 -26.23 28.61 -45.65
C SER A 136 -27.66 28.08 -45.59
N GLY A 137 -28.11 27.56 -44.43
CA GLY A 137 -29.46 27.06 -44.22
C GLY A 137 -30.58 28.11 -44.20
N ILE A 138 -30.26 29.40 -44.02
CA ILE A 138 -31.26 30.48 -43.89
C ILE A 138 -30.99 31.69 -44.82
N LYS A 139 -29.88 31.67 -45.56
CA LYS A 139 -29.43 32.74 -46.46
C LYS A 139 -30.42 33.10 -47.57
N GLU A 140 -31.33 32.21 -47.95
CA GLU A 140 -32.33 32.48 -49.00
C GLU A 140 -33.34 33.56 -48.59
N ASN A 141 -33.57 33.74 -47.29
CA ASN A 141 -34.59 34.65 -46.76
C ASN A 141 -34.02 35.95 -46.16
N TYR A 142 -32.71 35.97 -45.88
CA TYR A 142 -32.07 36.98 -45.04
C TYR A 142 -30.69 37.36 -45.57
N GLN A 143 -30.37 38.65 -45.53
CA GLN A 143 -29.00 39.13 -45.68
C GLN A 143 -28.40 39.29 -44.28
N LEU A 144 -27.46 38.41 -43.93
CA LEU A 144 -26.83 38.33 -42.61
C LEU A 144 -25.39 38.85 -42.72
N THR A 145 -25.00 39.73 -41.80
CA THR A 145 -23.62 40.24 -41.69
C THR A 145 -23.12 40.08 -40.27
N GLU A 146 -22.00 39.38 -40.11
CA GLU A 146 -21.34 39.19 -38.82
C GLU A 146 -20.62 40.48 -38.42
N LEU A 147 -20.93 41.02 -37.25
CA LEU A 147 -20.34 42.27 -36.77
C LEU A 147 -19.10 42.05 -35.89
N ALA A 148 -19.03 40.90 -35.21
CA ALA A 148 -17.90 40.48 -34.40
C ALA A 148 -17.78 38.94 -34.39
N LYS A 149 -16.62 38.45 -33.94
CA LYS A 149 -16.40 37.01 -33.71
C LYS A 149 -17.23 36.52 -32.52
N PRO A 150 -17.64 35.25 -32.51
CA PRO A 150 -18.31 34.67 -31.35
C PRO A 150 -17.40 34.66 -30.13
N GLU A 151 -17.95 35.04 -28.97
CA GLU A 151 -17.32 34.92 -27.66
C GLU A 151 -18.29 34.23 -26.71
N SER A 152 -17.92 33.03 -26.24
CA SER A 152 -18.74 32.25 -25.34
C SER A 152 -18.30 32.38 -23.88
N LYS A 153 -19.27 32.23 -22.99
CA LYS A 153 -19.08 32.11 -21.55
C LYS A 153 -19.75 30.85 -21.05
N VAL A 154 -18.99 29.98 -20.42
CA VAL A 154 -19.47 28.67 -19.95
C VAL A 154 -19.64 28.68 -18.43
N LEU A 155 -20.72 28.05 -17.97
CA LEU A 155 -20.96 27.78 -16.56
C LEU A 155 -21.30 26.32 -16.34
N LEU A 156 -20.47 25.62 -15.56
CA LEU A 156 -20.72 24.25 -15.14
C LEU A 156 -21.69 24.23 -13.96
N GLY A 157 -22.90 23.74 -14.21
CA GLY A 157 -23.88 23.41 -13.18
C GLY A 157 -23.80 21.94 -12.77
N ARG A 158 -24.55 21.58 -11.72
CA ARG A 158 -24.56 20.21 -11.17
C ARG A 158 -25.05 19.13 -12.16
N GLN A 159 -26.02 19.48 -13.01
CA GLN A 159 -26.66 18.56 -13.96
C GLN A 159 -26.84 19.21 -15.34
N ARG A 160 -26.12 20.31 -15.59
CA ARG A 160 -26.21 21.04 -16.85
C ARG A 160 -24.96 21.85 -17.09
N VAL A 161 -24.63 22.04 -18.36
CA VAL A 161 -23.69 23.06 -18.83
C VAL A 161 -24.49 24.17 -19.47
N SER A 162 -24.33 25.41 -19.00
CA SER A 162 -25.00 26.58 -19.54
C SER A 162 -23.99 27.44 -20.27
N VAL A 163 -24.34 27.87 -21.49
CA VAL A 163 -23.47 28.70 -22.33
C VAL A 163 -24.21 29.95 -22.73
N GLU A 164 -23.58 31.09 -22.50
CA GLU A 164 -23.99 32.39 -23.02
C GLU A 164 -23.04 32.77 -24.15
N LEU A 165 -23.57 33.15 -25.30
CA LEU A 165 -22.78 33.48 -26.48
C LEU A 165 -23.06 34.93 -26.88
N ASP A 166 -22.04 35.78 -26.87
CA ASP A 166 -22.10 37.08 -27.53
C ASP A 166 -21.62 36.95 -28.98
N TYR A 167 -22.54 37.18 -29.91
CA TYR A 167 -22.27 37.04 -31.34
C TYR A 167 -23.18 38.00 -32.13
N PRO A 168 -22.82 39.29 -32.26
CA PRO A 168 -23.69 40.27 -32.88
C PRO A 168 -23.82 40.03 -34.40
N VAL A 169 -25.03 39.71 -34.86
CA VAL A 169 -25.37 39.49 -36.27
C VAL A 169 -26.36 40.55 -36.73
N ASP A 170 -25.98 41.32 -37.75
CA ASP A 170 -26.86 42.26 -38.44
C ASP A 170 -27.77 41.52 -39.42
N LEU A 171 -29.08 41.64 -39.21
CA LEU A 171 -30.13 40.98 -39.96
C LEU A 171 -30.89 42.00 -40.81
N LYS A 172 -30.81 41.83 -42.13
CA LYS A 172 -31.62 42.58 -43.10
C LYS A 172 -32.60 41.67 -43.82
N THR A 173 -33.88 41.98 -43.66
CA THR A 173 -34.96 41.24 -44.33
C THR A 173 -35.02 41.63 -45.81
N MET A 174 -35.16 40.66 -46.71
CA MET A 174 -35.31 40.96 -48.15
C MET A 174 -36.62 41.70 -48.46
N THR A 175 -37.57 41.72 -47.51
CA THR A 175 -38.84 42.47 -47.62
C THR A 175 -38.73 43.94 -47.21
N GLY A 176 -37.56 44.39 -46.72
CA GLY A 176 -37.28 45.79 -46.38
C GLY A 176 -37.93 46.29 -45.08
N LYS A 177 -38.37 45.38 -44.18
CA LYS A 177 -39.12 45.72 -42.96
C LYS A 177 -38.24 46.03 -41.74
N GLY A 178 -37.08 46.64 -41.96
CA GLY A 178 -36.17 47.11 -40.93
C GLY A 178 -34.94 46.21 -40.75
N ASP A 179 -33.84 46.86 -40.36
CA ASP A 179 -32.58 46.24 -39.96
C ASP A 179 -32.66 45.99 -38.45
N THR A 180 -32.25 44.81 -37.99
CA THR A 180 -32.16 44.50 -36.56
C THR A 180 -30.85 43.78 -36.27
N ILE A 181 -30.28 44.07 -35.11
CA ILE A 181 -29.12 43.32 -34.62
C ILE A 181 -29.66 42.26 -33.66
N VAL A 182 -29.30 41.01 -33.91
CA VAL A 182 -29.52 39.92 -32.96
C VAL A 182 -28.18 39.65 -32.30
N ASN A 183 -28.19 39.68 -30.98
CA ASN A 183 -27.05 39.39 -30.12
C ASN A 183 -27.52 38.53 -28.96
N ASN A 184 -26.58 37.92 -28.23
CA ASN A 184 -26.83 37.05 -27.09
C ASN A 184 -27.68 35.82 -27.41
N TYR A 185 -27.01 34.67 -27.47
CA TYR A 185 -27.63 33.36 -27.63
C TYR A 185 -27.38 32.55 -26.37
N ARG A 186 -28.26 31.60 -26.09
CA ARG A 186 -28.10 30.72 -24.93
C ARG A 186 -28.32 29.28 -25.33
N ALA A 187 -27.44 28.41 -24.84
CA ALA A 187 -27.63 26.98 -24.88
C ALA A 187 -27.53 26.39 -23.48
N THR A 188 -28.25 25.30 -23.24
CA THR A 188 -28.12 24.51 -22.02
C THR A 188 -28.21 23.04 -22.39
N VAL A 189 -27.19 22.30 -21.99
CA VAL A 189 -27.05 20.86 -22.25
C VAL A 189 -27.09 20.14 -20.91
N ALA A 190 -27.84 19.05 -20.81
CA ALA A 190 -27.86 18.21 -19.61
C ALA A 190 -26.51 17.47 -19.51
N SER A 191 -25.86 17.56 -18.35
CA SER A 191 -24.58 16.89 -18.12
C SER A 191 -24.19 16.93 -16.65
N ASN A 192 -23.68 15.82 -16.13
CA ASN A 192 -23.18 15.71 -14.76
C ASN A 192 -21.67 15.95 -14.67
N MET A 193 -21.08 16.70 -15.61
CA MET A 193 -19.64 16.93 -15.72
C MET A 193 -19.00 17.52 -14.46
N LEU A 194 -19.67 18.47 -13.80
CA LEU A 194 -19.14 19.09 -12.58
C LEU A 194 -18.89 18.05 -11.48
N GLY A 195 -19.84 17.14 -11.23
CA GLY A 195 -19.67 16.12 -10.20
C GLY A 195 -18.63 15.05 -10.56
N ALA A 196 -18.40 14.81 -11.86
CA ALA A 196 -17.30 13.95 -12.30
C ALA A 196 -15.94 14.61 -12.06
N ILE A 197 -15.82 15.92 -12.30
CA ILE A 197 -14.60 16.70 -11.99
C ILE A 197 -14.34 16.69 -10.48
N GLU A 198 -15.35 16.98 -9.65
CA GLU A 198 -15.24 16.92 -8.19
C GLU A 198 -14.76 15.52 -7.73
N LEU A 199 -15.35 14.44 -8.26
CA LEU A 199 -14.96 13.08 -7.91
C LEU A 199 -13.54 12.74 -8.36
N ALA A 200 -13.13 13.18 -9.55
CA ALA A 200 -11.78 12.98 -10.05
C ALA A 200 -10.73 13.68 -9.17
N HIS A 201 -11.00 14.92 -8.73
CA HIS A 201 -10.14 15.63 -7.77
C HIS A 201 -10.05 14.90 -6.43
N MET A 202 -11.16 14.42 -5.87
CA MET A 202 -11.16 13.63 -4.62
C MET A 202 -10.32 12.36 -4.74
N ILE A 203 -10.40 11.63 -5.86
CA ILE A 203 -9.58 10.44 -6.13
C ILE A 203 -8.09 10.81 -6.16
N LYS A 204 -7.75 11.87 -6.90
CA LYS A 204 -6.38 12.33 -7.06
C LYS A 204 -5.79 12.79 -5.72
N GLU A 205 -6.49 13.65 -4.98
CA GLU A 205 -6.07 14.14 -3.67
C GLU A 205 -5.84 12.99 -2.69
N HIS A 206 -6.79 12.03 -2.64
CA HIS A 206 -6.63 10.85 -1.79
C HIS A 206 -5.38 10.03 -2.16
N ASN A 207 -5.10 9.85 -3.45
CA ASN A 207 -3.90 9.17 -3.91
C ASN A 207 -2.63 9.91 -3.49
N ASP A 208 -2.58 11.23 -3.68
CA ASP A 208 -1.41 12.04 -3.35
C ASP A 208 -1.11 12.05 -1.85
N GLU A 209 -2.15 12.19 -1.02
CA GLU A 209 -2.02 12.22 0.44
C GLU A 209 -1.65 10.86 1.04
N ASN A 210 -2.30 9.79 0.56
CA ASN A 210 -2.24 8.47 1.19
C ASN A 210 -1.36 7.46 0.44
N LEU A 211 -0.69 7.87 -0.64
CA LEU A 211 0.10 6.98 -1.50
C LEU A 211 -0.70 5.75 -1.96
N MET A 212 -1.98 5.95 -2.24
CA MET A 212 -2.95 4.87 -2.43
C MET A 212 -2.44 3.83 -3.44
N LEU A 213 -2.11 4.27 -4.65
CA LEU A 213 -1.66 3.37 -5.71
C LEU A 213 -0.35 2.68 -5.35
N TRP A 214 0.63 3.38 -4.77
CA TRP A 214 1.91 2.80 -4.36
C TRP A 214 1.75 1.74 -3.26
N ASN A 215 0.96 2.02 -2.24
CA ASN A 215 0.65 1.03 -1.20
C ASN A 215 0.04 -0.24 -1.80
N ARG A 216 -0.81 -0.10 -2.83
CA ARG A 216 -1.37 -1.25 -3.54
C ARG A 216 -0.34 -1.98 -4.39
N THR A 217 0.54 -1.26 -5.09
CA THR A 217 1.68 -1.85 -5.81
C THR A 217 2.53 -2.73 -4.88
N ILE A 218 2.92 -2.20 -3.72
CA ILE A 218 3.75 -2.93 -2.75
C ILE A 218 3.01 -4.13 -2.18
N ASN A 219 1.73 -3.98 -1.84
CA ASN A 219 0.93 -5.12 -1.37
C ASN A 219 0.83 -6.21 -2.43
N ILE A 220 0.59 -5.85 -3.70
CA ILE A 220 0.54 -6.79 -4.83
C ILE A 220 1.87 -7.53 -4.98
N ILE A 221 3.00 -6.81 -4.96
CA ILE A 221 4.33 -7.44 -5.03
C ILE A 221 4.51 -8.41 -3.85
N SER A 222 4.28 -7.96 -2.62
CA SER A 222 4.49 -8.74 -1.39
C SER A 222 3.56 -9.95 -1.25
N GLY A 223 2.36 -9.90 -1.84
CA GLY A 223 1.35 -10.95 -1.79
C GLY A 223 1.35 -11.86 -3.01
N SER A 224 2.38 -11.79 -3.85
CA SER A 224 2.50 -12.58 -5.08
C SER A 224 3.74 -13.47 -5.08
N GLU A 225 3.90 -14.25 -6.15
CA GLU A 225 5.08 -15.09 -6.40
C GLU A 225 6.31 -14.28 -6.87
N LEU A 226 6.18 -12.95 -7.00
CA LEU A 226 7.30 -12.09 -7.36
C LEU A 226 8.37 -12.11 -6.26
N PRO A 227 9.67 -12.19 -6.60
CA PRO A 227 10.73 -12.24 -5.61
C PRO A 227 10.82 -10.89 -4.87
N PHE A 228 10.33 -10.82 -3.63
CA PHE A 228 10.30 -9.57 -2.84
C PHE A 228 11.19 -9.65 -1.59
N LYS A 229 10.63 -10.11 -0.47
CA LYS A 229 11.32 -10.22 0.82
C LYS A 229 10.90 -11.50 1.52
N GLY A 230 11.84 -12.18 2.14
CA GLY A 230 11.57 -13.37 2.95
C GLY A 230 12.57 -14.48 2.70
N TYR A 231 12.19 -15.69 3.07
CA TYR A 231 12.99 -16.88 2.88
C TYR A 231 12.13 -18.10 2.55
N GLU A 232 12.71 -19.06 1.85
CA GLU A 232 12.10 -20.34 1.56
C GLU A 232 13.09 -21.48 1.84
N PHE A 233 12.60 -22.58 2.41
CA PHE A 233 13.37 -23.82 2.57
C PHE A 233 13.27 -24.66 1.31
N ASP A 234 13.97 -24.24 0.27
CA ASP A 234 14.08 -24.95 -1.01
C ASP A 234 15.52 -24.87 -1.51
N CYS A 235 16.02 -25.98 -2.05
CA CYS A 235 17.35 -26.07 -2.63
C CYS A 235 17.39 -25.75 -4.13
N SER A 236 16.25 -25.47 -4.75
CA SER A 236 16.22 -25.04 -6.14
C SER A 236 16.78 -23.62 -6.28
N ASP A 237 17.75 -23.43 -7.18
CA ASP A 237 18.16 -22.09 -7.58
C ASP A 237 17.03 -21.47 -8.39
N LYS A 238 16.44 -20.40 -7.87
CA LYS A 238 15.39 -19.65 -8.56
C LYS A 238 16.00 -18.45 -9.26
N SER A 239 15.72 -18.32 -10.55
CA SER A 239 16.17 -17.17 -11.32
C SER A 239 15.07 -16.70 -12.23
N TRP A 240 14.97 -15.40 -12.38
CA TRP A 240 14.00 -14.76 -13.25
C TRP A 240 14.74 -13.82 -14.18
N THR A 241 14.30 -13.78 -15.43
CA THR A 241 14.69 -12.71 -16.35
C THR A 241 13.90 -11.45 -16.03
N MET A 242 14.46 -10.28 -16.34
CA MET A 242 13.74 -9.02 -16.12
C MET A 242 12.47 -8.92 -16.97
N GLU A 243 12.44 -9.54 -18.15
CA GLU A 243 11.26 -9.61 -19.03
C GLU A 243 10.12 -10.42 -18.40
N GLU A 244 10.41 -11.61 -17.84
CA GLU A 244 9.41 -12.42 -17.11
C GLU A 244 8.84 -11.65 -15.92
N LEU A 245 9.70 -11.01 -15.12
CA LEU A 245 9.26 -10.23 -13.96
C LEU A 245 8.42 -9.02 -14.35
N GLU A 246 8.75 -8.36 -15.46
CA GLU A 246 7.97 -7.22 -15.96
C GLU A 246 6.58 -7.67 -16.46
N GLU A 247 6.51 -8.79 -17.18
CA GLU A 247 5.25 -9.37 -17.63
C GLU A 247 4.36 -9.76 -16.44
N ASP A 248 4.91 -10.49 -15.47
CA ASP A 248 4.20 -10.90 -14.27
C ASP A 248 3.74 -9.69 -13.44
N PHE A 249 4.59 -8.69 -13.29
CA PHE A 249 4.25 -7.44 -12.62
C PHE A 249 3.06 -6.73 -13.28
N ASN A 250 3.10 -6.54 -14.60
CA ASN A 250 2.00 -5.90 -15.35
C ASN A 250 0.70 -6.69 -15.28
N ASN A 251 0.78 -8.02 -15.37
CA ASN A 251 -0.37 -8.92 -15.25
C ASN A 251 -1.00 -8.81 -13.85
N LEU A 252 -0.18 -8.82 -12.80
CA LEU A 252 -0.63 -8.68 -11.42
C LEU A 252 -1.28 -7.32 -11.17
N LEU A 253 -0.67 -6.22 -11.64
CA LEU A 253 -1.27 -4.89 -11.53
C LEU A 253 -2.65 -4.83 -12.21
N SER A 254 -2.75 -5.32 -13.45
CA SER A 254 -3.99 -5.32 -14.22
C SER A 254 -5.07 -6.18 -13.57
N ALA A 255 -4.68 -7.35 -13.03
CA ALA A 255 -5.59 -8.27 -12.35
C ALA A 255 -6.11 -7.75 -10.99
N ASN A 256 -5.42 -6.80 -10.36
CA ASN A 256 -5.77 -6.33 -9.02
C ASN A 256 -6.34 -4.90 -9.01
N LEU A 257 -5.70 -3.95 -9.69
CA LEU A 257 -6.07 -2.53 -9.57
C LEU A 257 -7.43 -2.18 -10.18
N HIS A 258 -7.97 -3.02 -11.07
CA HIS A 258 -9.32 -2.81 -11.61
C HIS A 258 -10.44 -2.97 -10.56
N TYR A 259 -10.14 -3.57 -9.40
CA TYR A 259 -11.08 -3.69 -8.28
C TYR A 259 -11.19 -2.44 -7.41
N ILE A 260 -10.33 -1.43 -7.63
CA ILE A 260 -10.39 -0.16 -6.89
C ILE A 260 -11.77 0.46 -7.05
N THR A 261 -12.43 0.68 -5.92
CA THR A 261 -13.77 1.24 -5.81
C THR A 261 -13.85 2.22 -4.64
N TYR A 262 -14.86 3.08 -4.67
CA TYR A 262 -14.99 4.20 -3.74
C TYR A 262 -16.38 4.21 -3.11
N LYS A 263 -16.43 4.52 -1.82
CA LYS A 263 -17.68 4.71 -1.09
C LYS A 263 -18.55 5.77 -1.75
N ASN A 264 -19.87 5.58 -1.72
CA ASN A 264 -20.87 6.45 -2.34
C ASN A 264 -20.70 6.62 -3.86
N THR A 265 -20.11 5.64 -4.56
CA THR A 265 -20.16 5.52 -6.02
C THR A 265 -21.06 4.36 -6.43
N PHE A 266 -21.43 4.27 -7.71
CA PHE A 266 -22.24 3.17 -8.23
C PHE A 266 -21.57 1.80 -8.06
N ASN A 267 -20.23 1.74 -8.23
CA ASN A 267 -19.44 0.50 -8.09
C ASN A 267 -19.45 -0.07 -6.67
N GLU A 268 -19.78 0.70 -5.63
CA GLU A 268 -19.92 0.21 -4.25
C GLU A 268 -20.90 -0.98 -4.17
N GLN A 269 -21.93 -0.98 -5.02
CA GLN A 269 -22.94 -2.05 -5.08
C GLN A 269 -22.47 -3.31 -5.79
N LEU A 270 -21.32 -3.25 -6.48
CA LEU A 270 -20.80 -4.31 -7.34
C LEU A 270 -19.66 -5.11 -6.68
N ILE A 271 -19.32 -4.83 -5.42
CA ILE A 271 -18.27 -5.53 -4.69
C ILE A 271 -18.66 -7.03 -4.58
N PRO A 272 -17.82 -7.97 -5.06
CA PRO A 272 -18.15 -9.39 -5.07
C PRO A 272 -18.46 -9.90 -3.65
N THR A 273 -19.71 -10.30 -3.41
CA THR A 273 -20.17 -10.74 -2.08
C THR A 273 -19.81 -12.19 -1.75
N TYR A 274 -19.21 -12.94 -2.68
CA TYR A 274 -19.30 -14.41 -2.64
C TYR A 274 -18.05 -15.21 -2.27
N GLU A 275 -16.87 -14.60 -2.05
CA GLU A 275 -15.72 -15.45 -1.68
C GLU A 275 -14.66 -14.79 -0.77
N TYR A 276 -14.34 -13.50 -0.92
CA TYR A 276 -13.35 -12.83 -0.06
C TYR A 276 -13.69 -11.36 0.24
N PRO A 277 -14.89 -11.04 0.79
CA PRO A 277 -15.32 -9.66 0.99
C PRO A 277 -14.35 -8.85 1.84
N ASP A 278 -13.75 -9.43 2.88
CA ASP A 278 -12.84 -8.73 3.79
C ASP A 278 -11.53 -8.30 3.10
N TYR A 279 -10.97 -9.15 2.23
CA TYR A 279 -9.76 -8.82 1.48
C TYR A 279 -10.02 -7.67 0.51
N TYR A 280 -11.10 -7.75 -0.28
CA TYR A 280 -11.42 -6.71 -1.26
C TYR A 280 -11.86 -5.40 -0.60
N GLN A 281 -12.63 -5.47 0.49
CA GLN A 281 -13.01 -4.29 1.26
C GLN A 281 -11.80 -3.62 1.93
N GLY A 282 -10.86 -4.40 2.49
CA GLY A 282 -9.67 -3.84 3.11
C GLY A 282 -8.65 -3.27 2.12
N ASN A 283 -8.58 -3.85 0.91
CA ASN A 283 -7.53 -3.53 -0.07
C ASN A 283 -7.99 -2.70 -1.27
N TYR A 284 -9.27 -2.64 -1.59
CA TYR A 284 -9.72 -1.98 -2.82
C TYR A 284 -10.93 -1.07 -2.64
N PHE A 285 -11.48 -0.95 -1.43
CA PHE A 285 -12.57 -0.02 -1.13
C PHE A 285 -12.09 1.17 -0.30
N PHE A 286 -12.21 2.38 -0.86
CA PHE A 286 -11.71 3.60 -0.24
C PHE A 286 -12.83 4.59 0.10
N ASP A 287 -12.76 5.19 1.29
CA ASP A 287 -13.60 6.33 1.67
C ASP A 287 -12.82 7.63 1.42
N ILE A 288 -13.13 8.28 0.30
CA ILE A 288 -12.46 9.53 -0.14
C ILE A 288 -13.30 10.78 0.20
N GLY A 289 -14.31 10.66 1.06
CA GLY A 289 -15.22 11.76 1.36
C GLY A 289 -16.30 12.01 0.30
N ALA A 290 -16.46 11.10 -0.68
CA ALA A 290 -17.51 11.20 -1.68
C ALA A 290 -18.90 11.17 -1.03
N GLU A 291 -19.74 12.14 -1.40
CA GLU A 291 -21.11 12.30 -0.91
C GLU A 291 -22.14 11.44 -1.69
N SER A 292 -23.37 11.32 -1.16
CA SER A 292 -24.46 10.55 -1.79
C SER A 292 -24.80 10.99 -3.22
N ARG A 293 -24.49 12.24 -3.60
CA ARG A 293 -24.67 12.75 -4.97
C ARG A 293 -23.78 12.04 -5.99
N HIS A 294 -22.67 11.45 -5.57
CA HIS A 294 -21.74 10.74 -6.45
C HIS A 294 -22.16 9.29 -6.77
N ARG A 295 -23.27 8.80 -6.18
CA ARG A 295 -23.77 7.42 -6.40
C ARG A 295 -24.22 7.14 -7.83
N ILE A 296 -24.37 8.18 -8.64
CA ILE A 296 -24.70 8.08 -10.07
C ILE A 296 -23.47 7.73 -10.93
N TYR A 297 -22.26 7.90 -10.39
CA TYR A 297 -21.02 7.68 -11.12
C TYR A 297 -20.46 6.30 -10.86
N SER A 298 -20.02 5.65 -11.93
CA SER A 298 -19.13 4.50 -11.86
C SER A 298 -17.69 4.93 -12.07
N VAL A 299 -16.74 4.36 -11.34
CA VAL A 299 -15.31 4.58 -11.52
C VAL A 299 -14.68 3.28 -12.01
N ASN A 300 -14.10 3.32 -13.20
CA ASN A 300 -13.35 2.21 -13.77
C ASN A 300 -11.87 2.54 -13.77
N VAL A 301 -11.04 1.53 -13.51
CA VAL A 301 -9.59 1.66 -13.38
C VAL A 301 -8.92 0.72 -14.38
N GLU A 302 -8.00 1.26 -15.17
CA GLU A 302 -7.23 0.52 -16.17
C GLU A 302 -5.74 0.82 -15.98
N VAL A 303 -4.94 -0.23 -15.94
CA VAL A 303 -3.49 -0.11 -15.83
C VAL A 303 -2.90 0.12 -17.21
N ILE A 304 -2.07 1.15 -17.32
CA ILE A 304 -1.20 1.39 -18.46
C ILE A 304 0.12 0.67 -18.14
N PRO A 305 0.58 -0.27 -19.00
CA PRO A 305 1.77 -1.07 -18.75
C PRO A 305 3.01 -0.27 -18.40
N THR A 306 3.96 -0.93 -17.74
CA THR A 306 5.24 -0.34 -17.38
C THR A 306 5.99 0.21 -18.58
N THR A 307 6.78 1.19 -18.22
CA THR A 307 7.45 2.16 -19.06
C THR A 307 8.95 2.10 -18.78
N TYR A 308 9.25 1.89 -17.51
CA TYR A 308 10.53 1.47 -16.97
C TYR A 308 10.24 0.38 -15.93
N PHE A 309 11.08 -0.65 -15.90
CA PHE A 309 11.01 -1.71 -14.92
C PHE A 309 12.41 -2.26 -14.61
N SER A 310 12.72 -2.43 -13.33
CA SER A 310 13.97 -3.00 -12.87
C SER A 310 13.81 -3.59 -11.48
N VAL A 311 14.50 -4.68 -11.21
CA VAL A 311 14.55 -5.32 -9.90
C VAL A 311 16.02 -5.45 -9.48
N ALA A 312 16.36 -4.92 -8.32
CA ALA A 312 17.69 -4.99 -7.74
C ALA A 312 17.71 -5.97 -6.54
N PRO A 313 18.82 -6.67 -6.27
CA PRO A 313 19.97 -6.80 -7.15
C PRO A 313 19.67 -7.70 -8.35
N ASN A 314 20.26 -7.39 -9.51
CA ASN A 314 20.30 -8.27 -10.68
C ASN A 314 21.69 -8.26 -11.30
N LYS A 315 22.04 -9.32 -12.04
CA LYS A 315 23.30 -9.42 -12.80
C LYS A 315 23.02 -9.77 -14.24
N GLY A 316 23.26 -8.82 -15.15
CA GLY A 316 23.01 -9.00 -16.58
C GLY A 316 21.52 -9.17 -16.91
N GLY A 317 20.63 -8.50 -16.16
CA GLY A 317 19.18 -8.63 -16.34
C GLY A 317 18.56 -9.89 -15.74
N ILE A 318 19.33 -10.65 -14.96
CA ILE A 318 18.86 -11.86 -14.26
C ILE A 318 18.81 -11.58 -12.76
N VAL A 319 17.64 -11.76 -12.16
CA VAL A 319 17.40 -11.72 -10.71
C VAL A 319 17.54 -13.13 -10.16
N ARG A 320 18.18 -13.28 -9.00
CA ARG A 320 18.39 -14.58 -8.35
C ARG A 320 18.19 -14.46 -6.85
N ASN A 321 17.69 -15.53 -6.25
CA ASN A 321 17.73 -15.72 -4.81
C ASN A 321 19.19 -15.78 -4.31
N ILE A 322 19.39 -15.51 -3.02
CA ILE A 322 20.63 -15.83 -2.33
C ILE A 322 20.45 -17.22 -1.72
N ASN A 323 21.15 -18.21 -2.26
CA ASN A 323 21.15 -19.57 -1.73
C ASN A 323 22.18 -19.65 -0.58
N LEU A 324 21.69 -19.85 0.65
CA LEU A 324 22.51 -20.16 1.81
C LEU A 324 22.48 -21.66 2.05
N GLN A 325 23.61 -22.32 1.81
CA GLN A 325 23.85 -23.67 2.30
C GLN A 325 24.40 -23.54 3.71
N LEU A 326 23.59 -23.91 4.70
CA LEU A 326 24.04 -23.96 6.09
C LEU A 326 24.68 -25.33 6.32
N PRO A 327 26.00 -25.42 6.55
CA PRO A 327 26.64 -26.70 6.84
C PRO A 327 26.19 -27.17 8.22
N MET A 328 25.27 -28.14 8.25
CA MET A 328 24.96 -28.86 9.49
C MET A 328 25.82 -30.11 9.62
N ILE A 329 26.08 -30.49 10.86
CA ILE A 329 26.94 -31.62 11.22
C ILE A 329 26.13 -32.92 11.09
N GLY A 330 26.51 -33.80 10.16
CA GLY A 330 25.95 -35.14 9.95
C GLY A 330 25.12 -35.28 8.67
N ASP A 331 25.12 -36.47 8.05
CA ASP A 331 24.61 -36.79 6.70
C ASP A 331 23.07 -36.63 6.48
N MET A 332 22.39 -35.70 7.16
CA MET A 332 21.00 -35.32 6.88
C MET A 332 20.98 -33.99 6.13
N ILE A 333 20.50 -34.05 4.87
CA ILE A 333 20.09 -32.97 3.95
C ILE A 333 20.41 -31.55 4.47
N ASP A 334 21.47 -30.93 3.92
CA ASP A 334 21.79 -29.51 4.10
C ASP A 334 20.52 -28.67 3.82
N PRO A 335 19.90 -28.00 4.82
CA PRO A 335 18.76 -27.15 4.53
C PRO A 335 19.26 -25.94 3.75
N CYS A 336 18.96 -25.91 2.45
CA CYS A 336 19.18 -24.72 1.65
C CYS A 336 18.10 -23.71 2.01
N ILE A 337 18.53 -22.49 2.33
CA ILE A 337 17.65 -21.36 2.54
C ILE A 337 17.83 -20.42 1.36
N ASN A 338 16.76 -20.20 0.62
CA ASN A 338 16.71 -19.17 -0.40
C ASN A 338 16.24 -17.87 0.26
N LEU A 339 17.13 -16.88 0.36
CA LEU A 339 16.78 -15.54 0.83
C LEU A 339 16.39 -14.65 -0.35
N TYR A 340 15.32 -13.88 -0.13
CA TYR A 340 14.83 -12.84 -1.04
C TYR A 340 14.97 -11.49 -0.36
N ASN A 341 15.65 -10.57 -1.02
CA ASN A 341 15.67 -9.16 -0.62
C ASN A 341 15.85 -8.31 -1.88
N HIS A 342 14.73 -8.11 -2.56
CA HIS A 342 14.69 -7.46 -3.85
C HIS A 342 13.91 -6.14 -3.80
N PHE A 343 14.36 -5.22 -4.65
CA PHE A 343 13.92 -3.84 -4.70
C PHE A 343 13.43 -3.53 -6.10
N TYR A 344 12.13 -3.28 -6.23
CA TYR A 344 11.48 -2.97 -7.49
C TYR A 344 11.57 -1.47 -7.77
N SER A 345 11.95 -1.14 -9.00
CA SER A 345 11.82 0.18 -9.56
C SER A 345 10.95 0.05 -10.80
N ALA A 346 9.85 0.80 -10.86
CA ALA A 346 8.90 0.70 -11.93
C ALA A 346 8.21 2.05 -12.15
N ASP A 347 8.10 2.44 -13.41
CA ASP A 347 7.26 3.55 -13.83
C ASP A 347 6.09 2.96 -14.61
N TYR A 348 4.88 3.23 -14.15
CA TYR A 348 3.64 2.85 -14.83
C TYR A 348 2.57 3.90 -14.56
N ALA A 349 1.40 3.75 -15.16
CA ALA A 349 0.32 4.69 -14.94
C ALA A 349 -1.04 4.01 -14.82
N VAL A 350 -1.98 4.71 -14.19
CA VAL A 350 -3.34 4.22 -13.96
C VAL A 350 -4.31 5.22 -14.56
N LYS A 351 -5.11 4.76 -15.51
CA LYS A 351 -6.20 5.50 -16.12
C LYS A 351 -7.47 5.29 -15.31
N PHE A 352 -8.06 6.38 -14.86
CA PHE A 352 -9.38 6.41 -14.26
C PHE A 352 -10.42 6.85 -15.31
N SER A 353 -11.58 6.22 -15.28
CA SER A 353 -12.72 6.55 -16.14
C SER A 353 -13.99 6.65 -15.30
N ILE A 354 -14.47 7.88 -15.11
CA ILE A 354 -15.70 8.17 -14.38
C ILE A 354 -16.85 8.26 -15.40
N THR A 355 -17.86 7.40 -15.23
CA THR A 355 -19.00 7.34 -16.14
C THR A 355 -20.31 7.50 -15.41
N ASP A 356 -21.30 8.18 -16.00
CA ASP A 356 -22.67 8.22 -15.48
C ASP A 356 -23.64 7.40 -16.37
N SER A 357 -24.93 7.41 -16.01
CA SER A 357 -25.99 6.76 -16.81
C SER A 357 -26.35 7.52 -18.09
N GLU A 358 -25.91 8.76 -18.24
CA GLU A 358 -26.27 9.69 -19.31
C GLU A 358 -25.18 9.80 -20.39
N SER A 359 -24.27 8.83 -20.44
CA SER A 359 -23.16 8.69 -21.40
C SER A 359 -21.94 9.59 -21.18
N LEU A 360 -21.89 10.36 -20.08
CA LEU A 360 -20.66 11.09 -19.71
C LEU A 360 -19.53 10.07 -19.46
N LYS A 361 -18.35 10.35 -20.00
CA LYS A 361 -17.12 9.59 -19.70
C LYS A 361 -15.97 10.56 -19.48
N PHE A 362 -15.60 10.74 -18.21
CA PHE A 362 -14.51 11.60 -17.79
C PHE A 362 -13.26 10.77 -17.50
N ASN A 363 -12.17 10.99 -18.26
CA ASN A 363 -10.95 10.19 -18.12
C ASN A 363 -9.75 11.01 -17.66
N PHE A 364 -8.91 10.45 -16.81
CA PHE A 364 -7.63 11.05 -16.41
C PHE A 364 -6.61 9.98 -16.03
N ILE A 365 -5.33 10.32 -16.07
CA ILE A 365 -4.24 9.39 -15.76
C ILE A 365 -3.44 9.89 -14.56
N ILE A 366 -3.13 8.99 -13.63
CA ILE A 366 -2.19 9.22 -12.54
C ILE A 366 -0.95 8.35 -12.80
N PRO A 367 0.24 8.94 -12.99
CA PRO A 367 1.48 8.16 -13.05
C PRO A 367 1.91 7.71 -11.66
N LEU A 368 2.61 6.59 -11.62
CA LEU A 368 3.26 6.08 -10.44
C LEU A 368 4.72 5.79 -10.78
N ASN A 369 5.61 6.43 -10.05
CA ASN A 369 7.04 6.26 -10.16
C ASN A 369 7.52 5.63 -8.86
N MET A 370 8.00 4.40 -8.95
CA MET A 370 8.51 3.65 -7.81
C MET A 370 9.98 3.37 -8.04
N LEU A 371 10.78 3.55 -7.00
CA LEU A 371 12.20 3.24 -7.06
C LEU A 371 12.64 2.57 -5.77
N LEU A 372 13.24 1.40 -5.92
CA LEU A 372 13.69 0.55 -4.83
C LEU A 372 12.61 0.34 -3.76
N ASN A 373 11.38 0.04 -4.21
CA ASN A 373 10.17 -0.07 -3.42
C ASN A 373 9.67 1.24 -2.77
N ASN A 374 10.29 2.39 -3.02
CA ASN A 374 9.87 3.68 -2.46
C ASN A 374 9.14 4.54 -3.50
N PRO A 375 8.14 5.34 -3.09
CA PRO A 375 7.44 6.23 -3.99
C PRO A 375 8.30 7.47 -4.32
N GLN A 376 8.43 7.81 -5.60
CA GLN A 376 9.14 9.00 -6.04
C GLN A 376 8.17 10.17 -6.23
N ARG A 377 8.20 11.14 -5.30
CA ARG A 377 7.33 12.33 -5.34
C ARG A 377 7.92 13.52 -6.11
N SER A 378 9.22 13.52 -6.41
CA SER A 378 9.93 14.62 -7.07
C SER A 378 11.17 14.13 -7.83
N PRO A 379 11.36 14.50 -9.10
CA PRO A 379 12.56 14.15 -9.88
C PRO A 379 13.73 15.13 -9.72
N GLU A 380 13.62 16.21 -8.93
CA GLU A 380 14.71 17.20 -8.83
C GLU A 380 15.97 16.71 -8.08
N GLN A 381 16.02 15.48 -7.57
CA GLN A 381 17.17 14.99 -6.80
C GLN A 381 17.68 13.61 -7.17
N PHE A 382 17.13 12.95 -8.19
CA PHE A 382 17.36 11.52 -8.33
C PHE A 382 17.90 11.13 -9.71
N ASP A 383 19.17 10.73 -9.75
CA ASP A 383 19.79 10.04 -10.88
C ASP A 383 19.74 8.53 -10.57
N PRO A 384 18.83 7.76 -11.22
CA PRO A 384 18.69 6.32 -10.99
C PRO A 384 19.98 5.55 -11.28
N LEU A 385 20.78 6.02 -12.23
CA LEU A 385 22.07 5.43 -12.54
C LEU A 385 23.10 5.75 -11.47
N ALA A 386 23.07 6.94 -10.86
CA ALA A 386 23.96 7.30 -9.76
C ALA A 386 23.65 6.51 -8.47
N GLU A 387 22.39 6.22 -8.15
CA GLU A 387 22.06 5.42 -6.96
C GLU A 387 22.24 3.91 -7.19
N ILE A 388 21.91 3.41 -8.39
CA ILE A 388 22.28 2.04 -8.76
C ILE A 388 23.82 1.91 -8.81
N ALA A 389 24.54 2.95 -9.25
CA ALA A 389 26.00 3.00 -9.20
C ALA A 389 26.53 3.07 -7.77
N LYS A 390 25.92 3.83 -6.86
CA LYS A 390 26.29 3.84 -5.43
C LYS A 390 26.04 2.50 -4.75
N LEU A 391 24.95 1.80 -5.08
CA LEU A 391 24.67 0.45 -4.59
C LEU A 391 25.62 -0.60 -5.22
N ALA A 392 26.03 -0.39 -6.47
CA ALA A 392 27.05 -1.21 -7.13
C ALA A 392 28.46 -0.92 -6.60
N GLU A 393 28.77 0.34 -6.28
CA GLU A 393 30.02 0.81 -5.65
C GLU A 393 30.08 0.45 -4.16
N ALA A 394 28.93 0.29 -3.48
CA ALA A 394 28.87 -0.33 -2.15
C ALA A 394 29.31 -1.81 -2.16
N GLY A 395 29.41 -2.41 -3.35
CA GLY A 395 30.12 -3.66 -3.57
C GLY A 395 31.63 -3.58 -3.31
N ASP A 396 32.22 -2.38 -3.38
CA ASP A 396 33.67 -2.07 -3.30
C ASP A 396 34.05 -1.25 -2.05
N TYR A 397 33.28 -1.31 -0.97
CA TYR A 397 33.81 -0.91 0.35
C TYR A 397 34.91 -1.92 0.74
N GLY A 398 36.15 -1.43 0.70
CA GLY A 398 37.29 -2.08 1.36
C GLY A 398 36.97 -2.34 2.82
N ASN A 399 37.33 -3.53 3.31
CA ASN A 399 37.30 -4.02 4.70
C ASN A 399 36.13 -3.53 5.61
N ILE A 400 35.39 -4.48 6.19
CA ILE A 400 34.33 -4.28 7.21
C ILE A 400 34.68 -3.25 8.31
N GLU A 401 35.95 -3.14 8.69
CA GLU A 401 36.41 -2.18 9.70
C GLU A 401 36.27 -0.71 9.29
N ASP A 402 36.43 -0.38 8.02
CA ASP A 402 36.38 1.03 7.57
C ASP A 402 34.93 1.50 7.47
N TYR A 403 34.03 0.64 6.99
CA TYR A 403 32.59 0.91 6.95
C TYR A 403 32.00 1.18 8.35
N CYS A 404 32.34 0.37 9.35
CA CYS A 404 31.81 0.57 10.71
C CYS A 404 32.40 1.80 11.42
N LYS A 405 33.58 2.30 10.99
CA LYS A 405 34.23 3.49 11.56
C LYS A 405 33.63 4.80 11.08
N ASP A 406 32.98 4.83 9.91
CA ASP A 406 32.32 6.03 9.35
C ASP A 406 30.93 6.29 9.97
N SER A 407 30.72 5.82 11.21
CA SER A 407 29.46 5.95 11.95
C SER A 407 29.28 7.36 12.53
N VAL A 408 28.38 8.15 11.91
CA VAL A 408 28.13 9.55 12.27
C VAL A 408 26.76 9.80 12.92
N ASN A 409 25.82 8.86 12.81
CA ASN A 409 24.44 9.07 13.24
C ASN A 409 24.23 8.59 14.68
N GLU A 410 23.94 9.51 15.60
CA GLU A 410 23.73 9.21 17.02
C GLU A 410 22.29 8.70 17.27
N VAL A 411 22.17 7.57 17.97
CA VAL A 411 20.87 6.92 18.26
C VAL A 411 20.85 6.39 19.67
N ASP A 412 19.77 6.63 20.42
CA ASP A 412 19.57 6.02 21.75
C ASP A 412 18.82 4.69 21.61
N ILE A 413 19.50 3.57 21.86
CA ILE A 413 18.90 2.22 21.76
C ILE A 413 18.66 1.66 23.16
N PHE A 414 17.39 1.43 23.50
CA PHE A 414 16.97 0.80 24.76
C PHE A 414 16.54 -0.64 24.53
N VAL A 415 16.83 -1.52 25.50
CA VAL A 415 16.48 -2.95 25.42
C VAL A 415 15.70 -3.37 26.66
N GLU A 416 14.51 -3.93 26.45
CA GLU A 416 13.62 -4.39 27.53
C GLU A 416 13.08 -5.80 27.29
N ASP A 417 12.73 -6.48 28.38
CA ASP A 417 12.01 -7.75 28.39
C ASP A 417 10.55 -7.50 28.01
N SER A 418 10.12 -8.09 26.90
CA SER A 418 8.76 -7.94 26.36
C SER A 418 7.66 -8.45 27.30
N VAL A 419 7.98 -9.42 28.16
CA VAL A 419 7.07 -10.10 29.09
C VAL A 419 7.10 -9.43 30.46
N ARG A 420 8.30 -9.26 31.04
CA ARG A 420 8.48 -8.72 32.40
C ARG A 420 8.52 -7.19 32.44
N ARG A 421 8.66 -6.53 31.28
CA ARG A 421 8.86 -5.07 31.16
C ARG A 421 10.07 -4.55 31.94
N ALA A 422 11.07 -5.42 32.13
CA ALA A 422 12.30 -5.11 32.86
C ALA A 422 13.41 -4.72 31.87
N PRO A 423 14.35 -3.83 32.23
CA PRO A 423 15.52 -3.52 31.41
C PRO A 423 16.42 -4.75 31.24
N ILE A 424 17.00 -4.94 30.05
CA ILE A 424 17.94 -6.03 29.76
C ILE A 424 19.36 -5.47 29.67
N PHE A 425 20.17 -5.74 30.69
CA PHE A 425 21.59 -5.38 30.73
C PHE A 425 22.44 -6.46 30.05
N ASN A 426 23.65 -6.10 29.60
CA ASN A 426 24.59 -7.00 28.93
C ASN A 426 24.09 -7.59 27.59
N ALA A 427 23.10 -6.96 26.94
CA ALA A 427 22.69 -7.34 25.59
C ALA A 427 23.65 -6.71 24.57
N THR A 428 24.15 -7.51 23.62
CA THR A 428 25.02 -7.02 22.55
C THR A 428 24.17 -6.57 21.38
N VAL A 429 24.48 -5.41 20.82
CA VAL A 429 23.72 -4.83 19.70
C VAL A 429 24.62 -4.72 18.47
N TYR A 430 24.09 -5.16 17.34
CA TYR A 430 24.70 -5.12 16.02
C TYR A 430 23.87 -4.27 15.07
N TYR A 431 24.52 -3.77 14.03
CA TYR A 431 23.88 -3.15 12.88
C TYR A 431 24.40 -3.80 11.60
N ASP A 432 23.51 -4.50 10.93
CA ASP A 432 23.79 -5.28 9.72
C ASP A 432 23.37 -4.48 8.49
N CYS A 433 24.33 -4.17 7.60
CA CYS A 433 24.09 -3.49 6.34
C CYS A 433 24.64 -4.35 5.18
N VAL A 434 23.74 -5.00 4.44
CA VAL A 434 24.08 -5.92 3.35
C VAL A 434 25.02 -7.05 3.83
N LYS A 435 26.33 -6.92 3.60
CA LYS A 435 27.36 -7.91 4.00
C LYS A 435 28.15 -7.50 5.26
N PHE A 436 27.93 -6.29 5.76
CA PHE A 436 28.65 -5.74 6.90
C PHE A 436 27.85 -5.91 8.18
N ARG A 437 28.49 -6.35 9.26
CA ARG A 437 27.91 -6.47 10.61
C ARG A 437 28.76 -5.67 11.58
N CYS A 438 28.23 -4.53 12.04
CA CYS A 438 28.91 -3.63 12.95
C CYS A 438 28.42 -3.85 14.38
N GLN A 439 29.31 -4.24 15.30
CA GLN A 439 28.96 -4.30 16.72
C GLN A 439 28.92 -2.88 17.29
N LEU A 440 27.73 -2.41 17.67
CA LEU A 440 27.52 -1.05 18.18
C LEU A 440 27.91 -0.92 19.66
N GLY A 441 27.71 -1.97 20.45
CA GLY A 441 28.03 -1.96 21.86
C GLY A 441 27.22 -2.96 22.67
N ILE A 442 27.26 -2.78 24.00
CA ILE A 442 26.56 -3.62 24.98
C ILE A 442 25.69 -2.70 25.85
N THR A 443 24.49 -3.15 26.20
CA THR A 443 23.59 -2.37 27.05
C THR A 443 24.08 -2.27 28.51
N ASP A 444 24.07 -1.05 29.05
CA ASP A 444 24.43 -0.73 30.44
C ASP A 444 23.48 0.36 31.00
N TYR A 445 23.66 0.75 32.25
CA TYR A 445 23.01 1.93 32.82
C TYR A 445 23.39 3.19 32.02
N PRO A 446 22.43 4.12 31.79
CA PRO A 446 22.74 5.45 31.28
C PRO A 446 23.73 6.12 32.23
N ARG A 447 24.70 6.86 31.69
CA ARG A 447 25.70 7.59 32.49
C ARG A 447 25.58 9.09 32.26
N ASP A 448 25.80 9.87 33.31
CA ASP A 448 25.91 11.33 33.18
C ASP A 448 27.28 11.74 32.58
N SER A 449 27.50 13.05 32.41
CA SER A 449 28.76 13.59 31.89
C SER A 449 29.99 13.29 32.75
N TYR A 450 29.81 12.76 33.96
CA TYR A 450 30.88 12.35 34.88
C TYR A 450 31.03 10.81 34.94
N GLY A 451 30.29 10.07 34.12
CA GLY A 451 30.33 8.61 34.07
C GLY A 451 29.53 7.92 35.18
N ILE A 452 28.72 8.67 35.93
CA ILE A 452 27.92 8.15 37.05
C ILE A 452 26.62 7.55 36.50
N PRO A 453 26.27 6.29 36.85
CA PRO A 453 25.01 5.69 36.46
C PRO A 453 23.80 6.53 36.93
N ILE A 454 22.90 6.85 35.99
CA ILE A 454 21.66 7.59 36.22
C ILE A 454 20.48 6.82 35.61
N GLY A 455 19.40 6.66 36.38
CA GLY A 455 18.19 5.97 35.93
C GLY A 455 18.20 4.45 36.12
N THR A 456 17.17 3.79 35.59
CA THR A 456 16.90 2.34 35.77
C THR A 456 16.65 1.62 34.45
N THR A 457 17.01 2.21 33.32
CA THR A 457 16.84 1.63 31.98
C THR A 457 18.15 0.99 31.52
N ALA A 458 18.09 0.03 30.60
CA ALA A 458 19.28 -0.49 29.92
C ALA A 458 19.36 0.12 28.52
N LYS A 459 20.50 0.77 28.21
CA LYS A 459 20.75 1.38 26.90
C LYS A 459 22.19 1.20 26.45
N ILE A 460 22.47 1.36 25.17
CA ILE A 460 23.84 1.58 24.71
C ILE A 460 24.23 3.02 24.98
N ASN A 461 25.38 3.24 25.60
CA ASN A 461 25.95 4.58 25.75
C ASN A 461 26.71 4.94 24.46
N ASP A 462 26.38 6.08 23.86
CA ASP A 462 27.06 6.66 22.68
C ASP A 462 26.99 5.82 21.38
N ALA A 463 25.87 5.15 21.10
CA ALA A 463 25.73 4.37 19.86
C ALA A 463 25.73 5.26 18.62
N LYS A 464 26.59 4.92 17.66
CA LYS A 464 26.70 5.59 16.35
C LYS A 464 26.51 4.59 15.24
N LEU A 465 25.65 4.91 14.28
CA LEU A 465 25.36 4.05 13.15
C LEU A 465 25.98 4.60 11.86
N PRO A 466 26.64 3.77 11.03
CA PRO A 466 26.99 4.14 9.67
C PRO A 466 25.71 4.33 8.86
N ASP A 467 25.77 5.18 7.84
CA ASP A 467 24.62 5.37 6.97
C ASP A 467 24.36 4.09 6.16
N CYS A 468 23.12 3.62 6.19
CA CYS A 468 22.68 2.45 5.44
C CYS A 468 21.17 2.56 5.24
N ILE A 469 20.75 2.51 3.99
CA ILE A 469 19.34 2.45 3.64
C ILE A 469 18.84 1.06 4.01
N ASN A 470 17.84 1.00 4.91
CA ASN A 470 17.28 -0.24 5.45
C ASN A 470 18.30 -1.15 6.14
N GLY A 471 19.23 -0.59 6.92
CA GLY A 471 20.08 -1.43 7.77
C GLY A 471 19.26 -2.15 8.84
N ASN A 472 19.74 -3.29 9.30
CA ASN A 472 19.05 -4.14 10.26
C ASN A 472 19.75 -4.06 11.63
N LEU A 473 19.07 -3.48 12.61
CA LEU A 473 19.53 -3.45 13.99
C LEU A 473 19.19 -4.77 14.66
N VAL A 474 20.17 -5.49 15.18
CA VAL A 474 20.00 -6.82 15.81
C VAL A 474 20.46 -6.77 17.25
N VAL A 475 19.67 -7.29 18.19
CA VAL A 475 20.03 -7.40 19.61
C VAL A 475 20.11 -8.86 20.03
N GLU A 476 21.23 -9.25 20.62
CA GLU A 476 21.49 -10.62 21.09
C GLU A 476 21.75 -10.63 22.60
N HIS A 477 21.15 -11.58 23.32
CA HIS A 477 21.42 -11.87 24.73
C HIS A 477 21.23 -13.38 24.99
N PRO A 478 22.10 -14.05 25.77
CA PRO A 478 22.03 -15.52 25.96
C PRO A 478 20.67 -16.03 26.49
N ASP A 479 20.06 -15.30 27.41
CA ASP A 479 18.80 -15.68 28.05
C ASP A 479 17.52 -15.21 27.29
N TYR A 480 17.65 -14.73 26.06
CA TYR A 480 16.53 -14.18 25.29
C TYR A 480 16.60 -14.56 23.80
N ILE A 481 15.46 -14.55 23.12
CA ILE A 481 15.41 -14.63 21.66
C ILE A 481 15.95 -13.32 21.08
N PRO A 482 16.91 -13.36 20.13
CA PRO A 482 17.35 -12.17 19.42
C PRO A 482 16.19 -11.44 18.76
N ASP A 483 16.22 -10.11 18.79
CA ASP A 483 15.22 -9.24 18.18
C ASP A 483 15.90 -8.37 17.12
N ASN A 484 15.18 -8.00 16.07
CA ASN A 484 15.72 -7.13 15.04
C ASN A 484 14.73 -6.09 14.51
N MET A 485 15.24 -4.99 13.95
CA MET A 485 14.42 -3.97 13.30
C MET A 485 15.16 -3.29 12.16
N PHE A 486 14.48 -3.00 11.07
CA PHE A 486 15.03 -2.18 10.01
C PHE A 486 15.01 -0.70 10.40
N PHE A 487 16.12 0.00 10.13
CA PHE A 487 16.31 1.40 10.47
C PHE A 487 17.23 2.06 9.44
N THR A 488 16.87 3.26 8.98
CA THR A 488 17.69 4.09 8.08
C THR A 488 18.13 5.35 8.83
N PRO A 489 19.40 5.45 9.27
CA PRO A 489 19.86 6.53 10.14
C PRO A 489 19.72 7.93 9.53
N SER A 490 19.97 8.09 8.23
CA SER A 490 19.90 9.39 7.54
C SER A 490 18.50 10.01 7.46
N GLU A 491 17.44 9.23 7.65
CA GLU A 491 16.05 9.71 7.60
C GLU A 491 15.58 10.34 8.92
N TYR A 492 16.31 10.11 10.03
CA TYR A 492 15.87 10.53 11.37
C TYR A 492 16.98 11.34 12.06
N SER A 493 16.72 12.63 12.29
CA SER A 493 17.74 13.57 12.80
C SER A 493 18.03 13.48 14.30
N GLU A 494 17.34 12.60 15.04
CA GLU A 494 17.59 12.21 16.44
C GLU A 494 16.54 11.15 16.79
N SER A 495 16.93 9.88 16.94
CA SER A 495 15.98 8.79 17.18
C SER A 495 16.26 8.04 18.49
N THR A 496 15.18 7.73 19.19
CA THR A 496 15.17 6.79 20.31
C THR A 496 14.52 5.49 19.83
N LEU A 497 15.26 4.39 19.88
CA LEU A 497 14.81 3.06 19.50
C LEU A 497 14.59 2.20 20.75
N LYS A 498 13.55 1.36 20.73
CA LYS A 498 13.24 0.44 21.82
C LYS A 498 13.08 -0.97 21.27
N MET A 499 14.00 -1.86 21.62
CA MET A 499 14.02 -3.27 21.27
C MET A 499 13.40 -4.11 22.40
N LYS A 500 12.59 -5.11 22.06
CA LYS A 500 11.81 -5.87 23.05
C LYS A 500 12.05 -7.36 22.89
N LEU A 501 12.98 -7.90 23.66
CA LEU A 501 13.36 -9.30 23.54
C LEU A 501 12.41 -10.20 24.34
N LYS A 502 12.23 -11.43 23.87
CA LYS A 502 11.42 -12.47 24.54
C LYS A 502 12.33 -13.37 25.38
N PRO A 503 12.07 -13.57 26.67
CA PRO A 503 12.93 -14.38 27.53
C PRO A 503 12.84 -15.87 27.18
N ILE A 504 13.97 -16.57 27.27
CA ILE A 504 14.10 -18.01 27.11
C ILE A 504 14.28 -18.63 28.49
N VAL A 505 13.60 -19.75 28.75
CA VAL A 505 13.80 -20.57 29.94
C VAL A 505 14.48 -21.86 29.53
N GLU A 506 15.67 -22.12 30.10
CA GLU A 506 16.38 -23.39 29.93
C GLU A 506 16.02 -24.33 31.09
N ILE A 507 15.48 -25.51 30.78
CA ILE A 507 14.99 -26.47 31.79
C ILE A 507 15.54 -27.86 31.48
N PRO A 508 16.11 -28.58 32.46
CA PRO A 508 16.53 -29.97 32.25
C PRO A 508 15.34 -30.89 31.95
N VAL A 509 15.55 -31.88 31.08
CA VAL A 509 14.55 -32.88 30.71
C VAL A 509 14.95 -34.28 31.17
N ASP A 510 13.98 -34.97 31.78
CA ASP A 510 14.05 -36.33 32.29
C ASP A 510 13.13 -37.21 31.43
N LEU A 511 13.71 -38.09 30.61
CA LEU A 511 12.95 -38.98 29.74
C LEU A 511 12.66 -40.31 30.44
N GLN A 512 11.42 -40.79 30.32
CA GLN A 512 11.02 -42.11 30.79
C GLN A 512 10.45 -42.92 29.63
N LEU A 513 10.95 -44.14 29.46
CA LEU A 513 10.41 -45.06 28.45
C LEU A 513 9.18 -45.77 29.02
N ARG A 514 8.04 -45.65 28.35
CA ARG A 514 6.81 -46.37 28.68
C ARG A 514 6.61 -47.55 27.75
N ARG A 515 6.50 -48.74 28.35
CA ARG A 515 6.18 -49.99 27.64
C ARG A 515 4.73 -50.38 27.90
N PHE A 516 4.06 -50.86 26.87
CA PHE A 516 2.67 -51.34 26.93
C PHE A 516 2.61 -52.86 26.82
N VAL A 517 1.81 -53.48 27.68
CA VAL A 517 1.42 -54.89 27.59
C VAL A 517 -0.11 -54.94 27.66
N GLY A 518 -0.75 -54.99 26.49
CA GLY A 518 -2.20 -54.73 26.38
C GLY A 518 -2.53 -53.28 26.77
N ASP A 519 -3.53 -53.09 27.64
CA ASP A 519 -3.94 -51.76 28.14
C ASP A 519 -3.13 -51.26 29.34
N MET A 520 -2.21 -52.07 29.89
CA MET A 520 -1.37 -51.69 31.02
C MET A 520 -0.06 -51.06 30.54
N SER A 521 0.41 -50.03 31.24
CA SER A 521 1.70 -49.38 30.98
C SER A 521 2.59 -49.34 32.22
N SER A 522 3.89 -49.42 32.01
CA SER A 522 4.91 -49.21 33.05
C SER A 522 5.98 -48.27 32.52
N ALA A 523 6.47 -47.36 33.40
CA ALA A 523 7.55 -46.44 33.08
C ALA A 523 8.86 -47.01 33.63
N VAL A 524 9.89 -47.01 32.79
CA VAL A 524 11.28 -47.36 33.15
C VAL A 524 12.20 -46.20 32.73
N PRO A 525 13.41 -46.08 33.32
CA PRO A 525 14.39 -45.12 32.84
C PRO A 525 14.60 -45.26 31.32
N PHE A 526 14.77 -44.13 30.63
CA PHE A 526 15.04 -44.15 29.20
C PHE A 526 16.39 -44.82 28.92
N ASP A 527 16.41 -45.72 27.95
CA ASP A 527 17.59 -46.51 27.59
C ASP A 527 18.32 -45.84 26.41
N PHE A 528 19.24 -44.93 26.74
CA PHE A 528 20.03 -44.19 25.76
C PHE A 528 21.10 -45.04 25.06
N ASP A 529 21.40 -46.25 25.58
CA ASP A 529 22.31 -47.18 24.89
C ASP A 529 21.61 -47.87 23.71
N THR A 530 20.28 -48.00 23.79
CA THR A 530 19.46 -48.64 22.75
C THR A 530 18.82 -47.62 21.81
N TYR A 531 18.42 -46.45 22.32
CA TYR A 531 17.62 -45.49 21.58
C TYR A 531 18.22 -44.07 21.57
N GLY A 532 18.17 -43.43 20.41
CA GLY A 532 18.37 -41.99 20.25
C GLY A 532 17.03 -41.25 20.36
N VAL A 533 17.09 -39.95 20.68
CA VAL A 533 15.90 -39.11 20.84
C VAL A 533 16.05 -37.79 20.11
N VAL A 534 15.03 -37.40 19.35
CA VAL A 534 14.83 -36.03 18.87
C VAL A 534 13.71 -35.41 19.70
N ILE A 535 13.95 -34.27 20.35
CA ILE A 535 12.94 -33.51 21.08
C ILE A 535 12.72 -32.20 20.34
N SER A 536 11.49 -31.92 19.95
CA SER A 536 11.04 -30.65 19.43
C SER A 536 9.98 -30.03 20.35
N VAL A 537 10.12 -28.75 20.67
CA VAL A 537 9.15 -27.98 21.45
C VAL A 537 8.73 -26.76 20.65
N TYR A 538 7.44 -26.68 20.35
CA TYR A 538 6.83 -25.57 19.61
C TYR A 538 6.00 -24.73 20.56
N ASN A 539 6.12 -23.40 20.49
CA ASN A 539 5.22 -22.49 21.20
C ASN A 539 4.27 -21.85 20.19
N HIS A 540 3.01 -22.31 20.13
CA HIS A 540 2.01 -21.83 19.16
C HIS A 540 1.61 -20.38 19.36
N ASP A 541 1.94 -19.78 20.50
CA ASP A 541 1.71 -18.35 20.71
C ASP A 541 2.84 -17.50 20.09
N LEU A 542 3.86 -18.15 19.52
CA LEU A 542 5.02 -17.54 18.87
C LEU A 542 5.17 -18.19 17.48
N GLU A 543 4.63 -17.54 16.45
CA GLU A 543 4.56 -18.06 15.07
C GLU A 543 5.92 -18.45 14.45
N GLU A 544 7.05 -18.07 15.07
CA GLU A 544 8.40 -18.14 14.48
C GLU A 544 9.44 -18.94 15.32
N TYR A 545 9.05 -19.68 16.37
CA TYR A 545 10.04 -20.37 17.21
C TYR A 545 9.74 -21.85 17.51
N ASP A 546 10.64 -22.71 17.05
CA ASP A 546 10.77 -24.11 17.44
C ASP A 546 12.14 -24.39 18.08
N TYR A 547 12.14 -25.06 19.23
CA TYR A 547 13.37 -25.62 19.79
C TYR A 547 13.46 -27.08 19.37
N SER A 548 14.58 -27.51 18.80
CA SER A 548 14.85 -28.93 18.60
C SER A 548 16.22 -29.34 19.14
N ALA A 549 16.29 -30.52 19.75
CA ALA A 549 17.51 -31.14 20.24
C ALA A 549 17.55 -32.61 19.81
N TYR A 550 18.70 -33.06 19.30
CA TYR A 550 18.94 -34.46 18.97
C TYR A 550 20.00 -35.05 19.89
N MET A 551 19.73 -36.24 20.40
CA MET A 551 20.62 -37.00 21.28
C MET A 551 20.82 -38.41 20.73
N PRO A 552 22.00 -38.70 20.15
CA PRO A 552 22.27 -39.98 19.53
C PRO A 552 22.82 -41.07 20.49
N ASP A 553 23.38 -40.72 21.65
CA ASP A 553 23.94 -41.71 22.60
C ASP A 553 23.78 -41.36 24.10
N SER A 554 24.24 -42.27 24.96
CA SER A 554 24.12 -42.22 26.42
C SER A 554 25.07 -41.26 27.15
N ASP A 555 26.18 -40.85 26.54
CA ASP A 555 27.15 -39.91 27.14
C ASP A 555 26.58 -38.49 27.28
N MET A 556 25.51 -38.16 26.54
CA MET A 556 24.83 -36.85 26.59
C MET A 556 23.60 -36.82 27.52
N SER A 557 23.23 -37.95 28.14
CA SER A 557 21.98 -38.08 28.90
C SER A 557 21.88 -37.22 30.17
N SER A 558 23.01 -36.83 30.78
CA SER A 558 23.01 -36.01 32.00
C SER A 558 22.79 -34.52 31.77
N ASP A 559 22.92 -34.06 30.52
CA ASP A 559 22.93 -32.63 30.15
C ASP A 559 21.80 -32.28 29.17
N LEU A 560 20.69 -33.03 29.18
CA LEU A 560 19.54 -32.71 28.33
C LEU A 560 18.77 -31.52 28.90
N PHE A 561 18.79 -30.40 28.18
CA PHE A 561 17.97 -29.22 28.46
C PHE A 561 17.10 -28.90 27.25
N ILE A 562 15.94 -28.29 27.50
CA ILE A 562 15.13 -27.63 26.47
C ILE A 562 15.08 -26.14 26.73
N ARG A 563 15.07 -25.36 25.65
CA ARG A 563 14.95 -23.90 25.70
C ARG A 563 13.55 -23.51 25.25
N ILE A 564 12.76 -22.96 26.15
CA ILE A 564 11.37 -22.58 25.89
C ILE A 564 11.27 -21.05 25.93
N PRO A 565 10.91 -20.40 24.82
CA PRO A 565 10.60 -18.98 24.85
C PRO A 565 9.26 -18.72 25.52
N LEU A 566 9.18 -17.70 26.35
CA LEU A 566 7.93 -17.28 26.99
C LEU A 566 7.22 -16.22 26.14
N ASN A 567 5.94 -16.43 25.87
CA ASN A 567 5.07 -15.40 25.33
C ASN A 567 4.40 -14.59 26.46
N SER A 568 4.09 -15.25 27.57
CA SER A 568 3.39 -14.66 28.71
C SER A 568 3.83 -15.28 30.03
N THR A 569 3.71 -14.53 31.13
CA THR A 569 3.86 -15.08 32.49
C THR A 569 2.70 -16.00 32.87
N TYR A 570 1.58 -15.92 32.16
CA TYR A 570 0.39 -16.75 32.34
C TYR A 570 0.48 -17.94 31.37
N ASP A 571 -0.48 -18.14 30.50
CA ASP A 571 -0.58 -19.34 29.67
C ASP A 571 0.35 -19.27 28.44
N ASN A 572 1.01 -20.39 28.13
CA ASN A 572 1.81 -20.61 26.92
C ASN A 572 1.35 -21.92 26.27
N ASN A 573 0.97 -21.87 24.99
CA ASN A 573 0.47 -23.01 24.24
C ASN A 573 1.64 -23.80 23.62
N LEU A 574 2.05 -24.88 24.28
CA LEU A 574 3.24 -25.64 23.91
C LEU A 574 2.89 -27.00 23.29
N THR A 575 3.57 -27.37 22.20
CA THR A 575 3.60 -28.73 21.68
C THR A 575 4.95 -29.35 21.95
N PHE A 576 4.95 -30.54 22.54
CA PHE A 576 6.14 -31.37 22.71
C PHE A 576 6.04 -32.54 21.72
N ASP A 577 6.95 -32.60 20.74
CA ASP A 577 7.14 -33.73 19.83
C ASP A 577 8.48 -34.41 20.16
N VAL A 578 8.44 -35.61 20.72
CA VAL A 578 9.63 -36.42 20.97
C VAL A 578 9.60 -37.61 20.04
N ARG A 579 10.69 -37.88 19.33
CA ARG A 579 10.83 -39.06 18.46
C ARG A 579 11.93 -39.95 18.98
N THR A 580 11.64 -41.23 19.06
CA THR A 580 12.60 -42.26 19.46
C THR A 580 13.09 -42.98 18.23
N VAL A 581 14.40 -43.01 18.02
CA VAL A 581 15.05 -43.62 16.86
C VAL A 581 16.07 -44.66 17.30
N ILE A 582 16.36 -45.64 16.45
CA ILE A 582 17.50 -46.54 16.63
C ILE A 582 18.74 -45.83 16.04
N PRO A 583 19.78 -45.51 16.83
CA PRO A 583 20.90 -44.67 16.38
C PRO A 583 21.61 -45.14 15.12
N ASN A 584 21.74 -46.47 14.93
CA ASN A 584 22.47 -47.03 13.79
C ASN A 584 21.66 -47.08 12.49
N THR A 585 20.33 -47.03 12.57
CA THR A 585 19.45 -47.20 11.39
C THR A 585 18.63 -45.94 11.10
N ASN A 586 18.57 -44.99 12.03
CA ASN A 586 17.67 -43.83 12.02
C ASN A 586 16.19 -44.20 11.82
N ILE A 587 15.83 -45.47 12.07
CA ILE A 587 14.45 -45.92 12.03
C ILE A 587 13.78 -45.46 13.30
N SER A 588 12.69 -44.71 13.14
CA SER A 588 11.85 -44.35 14.28
C SER A 588 11.05 -45.56 14.75
N VAL A 589 11.12 -45.78 16.05
CA VAL A 589 10.48 -46.89 16.75
C VAL A 589 9.46 -46.39 17.77
N GLY A 590 9.24 -45.08 17.87
CA GLY A 590 8.37 -44.51 18.88
C GLY A 590 8.45 -42.99 19.00
N GLY A 591 7.79 -42.48 20.04
CA GLY A 591 7.79 -41.06 20.34
C GLY A 591 6.73 -40.64 21.36
N TYR A 592 6.52 -39.33 21.43
CA TYR A 592 5.55 -38.63 22.25
C TYR A 592 5.08 -37.40 21.47
N PHE A 593 3.79 -37.12 21.46
CA PHE A 593 3.26 -35.89 20.87
C PHE A 593 2.13 -35.35 21.74
N ASN A 594 2.31 -34.16 22.30
CA ASN A 594 1.26 -33.55 23.12
C ASN A 594 1.24 -32.04 23.01
N ASN A 595 0.02 -31.50 22.86
CA ASN A 595 -0.28 -30.08 22.89
C ASN A 595 -0.86 -29.75 24.27
N GLN A 596 -0.22 -28.85 25.01
CA GLN A 596 -0.63 -28.47 26.34
C GLN A 596 -0.39 -26.98 26.62
N ILE A 597 -1.31 -26.39 27.38
CA ILE A 597 -1.17 -25.04 27.89
C ILE A 597 -0.42 -25.10 29.22
N VAL A 598 0.73 -24.42 29.27
CA VAL A 598 1.60 -24.39 30.44
C VAL A 598 1.74 -22.96 30.96
N LYS A 599 1.66 -22.78 32.29
CA LYS A 599 1.90 -21.47 32.88
C LYS A 599 3.38 -21.10 32.82
N GLY A 600 3.71 -19.92 32.31
CA GLY A 600 5.07 -19.39 32.25
C GLY A 600 5.71 -19.27 33.65
N SER A 601 4.91 -18.92 34.67
CA SER A 601 5.38 -18.93 36.06
C SER A 601 5.79 -20.31 36.58
N ASP A 602 5.22 -21.38 36.02
CA ASP A 602 5.54 -22.74 36.40
C ASP A 602 6.79 -23.21 35.67
N LEU A 603 6.96 -22.86 34.38
CA LEU A 603 8.20 -23.06 33.63
C LEU A 603 9.41 -22.40 34.31
N VAL A 604 9.27 -21.14 34.73
CA VAL A 604 10.36 -20.39 35.38
C VAL A 604 10.75 -20.99 36.75
N ARG A 605 9.82 -21.68 37.42
CA ARG A 605 10.06 -22.29 38.75
C ARG A 605 10.41 -23.77 38.68
N ALA A 606 10.21 -24.42 37.54
CA ALA A 606 10.48 -25.82 37.35
C ALA A 606 11.98 -26.07 37.40
N ASN A 607 12.40 -27.03 38.20
CA ASN A 607 13.79 -27.48 38.23
C ASN A 607 14.04 -28.53 37.15
N LYS A 608 13.01 -29.25 36.72
CA LYS A 608 13.07 -30.23 35.62
C LYS A 608 11.69 -30.49 35.00
N ILE A 609 11.72 -31.02 33.78
CA ILE A 609 10.57 -31.51 33.03
C ILE A 609 10.70 -33.02 32.81
N THR A 610 9.66 -33.80 33.12
CA THR A 610 9.64 -35.24 32.83
C THR A 610 8.69 -35.54 31.67
N ILE A 611 9.19 -36.24 30.63
CA ILE A 611 8.42 -36.65 29.46
C ILE A 611 8.39 -38.18 29.36
N ASP A 612 7.19 -38.72 29.19
CA ASP A 612 6.94 -40.16 29.07
C ASP A 612 6.88 -40.57 27.60
N VAL A 613 7.98 -41.13 27.09
CA VAL A 613 8.15 -41.49 25.67
C VAL A 613 7.72 -42.94 25.44
N LEU A 614 7.01 -43.19 24.34
CA LEU A 614 6.49 -44.53 24.01
C LEU A 614 7.36 -45.15 22.92
N ALA A 615 7.79 -46.40 23.05
CA ALA A 615 8.46 -47.13 21.98
C ALA A 615 7.85 -48.51 21.74
N SER A 616 7.91 -48.94 20.49
CA SER A 616 7.57 -50.29 20.05
C SER A 616 8.66 -51.28 20.44
N GLU A 617 8.27 -52.48 20.88
CA GLU A 617 9.21 -53.60 21.07
C GLU A 617 9.58 -54.30 19.76
N LEU A 618 8.84 -54.02 18.67
CA LEU A 618 9.08 -54.60 17.35
C LEU A 618 9.50 -53.52 16.36
N ASP A 619 10.59 -53.78 15.65
CA ASP A 619 11.04 -52.97 14.52
C ASP A 619 9.98 -53.06 13.40
N PRO A 620 9.41 -51.94 12.94
CA PRO A 620 8.50 -51.99 11.80
C PRO A 620 9.28 -52.38 10.54
N ILE A 621 8.83 -53.43 9.85
CA ILE A 621 9.55 -54.03 8.70
C ILE A 621 9.08 -53.38 7.39
N THR A 622 7.90 -52.78 7.38
CA THR A 622 7.29 -52.13 6.22
C THR A 622 6.83 -50.71 6.53
N TYR A 623 6.76 -49.87 5.48
CA TYR A 623 6.29 -48.49 5.58
C TYR A 623 4.85 -48.37 6.15
N GLU A 624 3.97 -49.31 5.82
CA GLU A 624 2.58 -49.33 6.31
C GLU A 624 2.52 -49.69 7.81
N GLU A 625 3.37 -50.59 8.29
CA GLU A 625 3.51 -50.92 9.71
C GLU A 625 4.06 -49.73 10.50
N THR A 626 5.08 -49.03 9.97
CA THR A 626 5.59 -47.79 10.57
C THR A 626 4.48 -46.75 10.66
N ARG A 627 3.73 -46.51 9.58
CA ARG A 627 2.63 -45.53 9.58
C ARG A 627 1.55 -45.84 10.61
N SER A 628 1.16 -47.11 10.73
CA SER A 628 0.17 -47.57 11.71
C SER A 628 0.67 -47.40 13.15
N LEU A 629 1.94 -47.73 13.39
CA LEU A 629 2.61 -47.56 14.68
C LEU A 629 2.60 -46.10 15.13
N TYR A 630 2.91 -45.18 14.22
CA TYR A 630 2.90 -43.74 14.48
C TYR A 630 1.50 -43.21 14.84
N GLN A 631 0.44 -43.66 14.15
CA GLN A 631 -0.92 -43.20 14.42
C GLN A 631 -1.43 -43.66 15.80
N ASP A 632 -1.25 -44.93 16.15
CA ASP A 632 -1.73 -45.50 17.41
C ASP A 632 -0.87 -45.10 18.62
N ILE A 633 0.46 -45.20 18.49
CA ILE A 633 1.35 -44.96 19.64
C ILE A 633 1.56 -43.47 19.88
N ILE A 634 1.93 -42.70 18.86
CA ILE A 634 2.37 -41.31 19.07
C ILE A 634 1.18 -40.37 19.21
N PHE A 635 0.15 -40.45 18.35
CA PHE A 635 -0.95 -39.50 18.43
C PHE A 635 -2.04 -39.92 19.42
N GLU A 636 -2.42 -41.19 19.49
CA GLU A 636 -3.52 -41.63 20.36
C GLU A 636 -3.08 -41.86 21.81
N LYS A 637 -2.03 -42.66 22.02
CA LYS A 637 -1.63 -43.08 23.38
C LYS A 637 -0.84 -42.04 24.15
N SER A 638 0.01 -41.24 23.49
CA SER A 638 0.87 -40.27 24.18
C SER A 638 0.09 -39.09 24.80
N SER A 639 -1.04 -38.71 24.20
CA SER A 639 -1.96 -37.69 24.72
C SER A 639 -2.48 -37.97 26.13
N LYS A 640 -2.44 -39.23 26.59
CA LYS A 640 -2.88 -39.65 27.93
C LYS A 640 -1.86 -39.35 29.03
N PHE A 641 -0.64 -38.92 28.68
CA PHE A 641 0.45 -38.69 29.61
C PHE A 641 0.95 -37.24 29.49
N PRO A 642 0.40 -36.27 30.24
CA PRO A 642 0.88 -34.89 30.18
C PRO A 642 2.31 -34.78 30.70
N VAL A 643 3.03 -33.78 30.20
CA VAL A 643 4.38 -33.46 30.67
C VAL A 643 4.31 -33.01 32.13
N LYS A 644 5.25 -33.48 32.96
CA LYS A 644 5.28 -33.18 34.40
C LYS A 644 6.39 -32.19 34.72
N MET A 645 6.10 -31.20 35.56
CA MET A 645 7.06 -30.19 36.02
C MET A 645 7.26 -30.34 37.52
N SER A 646 8.50 -30.30 38.00
CA SER A 646 8.84 -30.46 39.43
C SER A 646 9.91 -29.50 39.93
#